data_AF-A0A9E5LUT6-F1
#
_entry.id   AF-A0A9E5LUT6-F1
#
_cell.length_a   1.000
_cell.length_b   1.000
_cell.length_c   1.000
_cell.angle_alpha   90.00
_cell.angle_beta   90.00
_cell.angle_gamma   90.00
#
_symmetry.space_group_name_H-M   'P 1'
#
loop_
_entity.id
_entity.type
_entity.pdbx_description
1 polymer ?
#
loop_
_entity_poly.entity_id
_entity_poly.type
_entity_poly.pdbx_seq_one_letter_code
_entity_poly.pdbx_strand_id
1 'polypeptide(L)'
;MLTSVSEQVAADTLHPALSDALSALPPRLRNPATEEELTALLKEAAQAACGLEPALGSHLGFLLNSLDVGGLRRWILTGMRLYANHPGQLAAYFRLEDAAAAQAMVAEAKGTSFERARHSLQYFTTGFGQADLSLAARRQRSLNALPLRPVISQGTLLLPDHYLAWDGAARGNIYRAAVAHALAHLQYSPRHQPAGKKKPLLIAVLSLIEDARVERLAIQRFPGLWSLWGCFHTAHGENNELTFISLAARLSRALHDPNYQDQNHWVNKGRDLFEAEAVLGLNDPERFAEVGKILGNDLGQMRVRFVQDLYAVQPAYRDDNSFLWQFEQDAPPDTPPEESLSRSSVQIEASDQEAETAMHVSPIEQPPGLRFCYPEWDYRENLLRDAWATVHDRLARDPAEVVSNGRQRSLVRGVSLDTRSRTLDRGVRLRRQHEGESLDLNAAVESRISWHARITPDPRIFERPGKRRRHASILLLVDLSESTNDRVKGFTSILDVEKQAADLLSQSIDTDYDRLAIDGFHSDGREKVHYLRLKEFDEPYGDSQRSVLMRQQGSLSTRMGAALRHAGFRLSQQRAEKRILLLVTDGEPSDIDVVDKDYLVEDARHAVHYLGMKGVTVFGLTLDKAAGSYMKKIFGVRNYTIVDNALSLPVQLTRTLAQIAAR
;
A
#
# COMPACT_ATOMS: atom_id res chain seq x y z
N MET A 1 -17.68 -32.57 12.48
CA MET A 1 -17.69 -31.74 13.70
C MET A 1 -16.57 -32.21 14.63
N LEU A 2 -15.35 -31.66 14.51
CA LEU A 2 -14.29 -31.62 15.55
C LEU A 2 -12.97 -31.06 14.95
N THR A 3 -13.04 -29.97 14.17
CA THR A 3 -11.86 -29.24 13.66
C THR A 3 -12.16 -27.74 13.55
N SER A 4 -12.86 -27.16 14.53
CA SER A 4 -13.23 -25.74 14.49
C SER A 4 -13.04 -24.99 15.81
N VAL A 5 -12.23 -25.52 16.74
CA VAL A 5 -11.97 -24.85 18.03
C VAL A 5 -10.48 -24.52 18.20
N SER A 6 -9.58 -25.31 17.61
CA SER A 6 -8.13 -25.11 17.75
C SER A 6 -7.55 -23.95 16.92
N GLU A 7 -8.12 -23.63 15.76
CA GLU A 7 -7.64 -22.49 14.94
C GLU A 7 -8.13 -21.13 15.46
N GLN A 8 -9.28 -21.08 16.16
CA GLN A 8 -9.75 -19.85 16.81
C GLN A 8 -8.93 -19.49 18.06
N VAL A 9 -8.35 -20.46 18.76
CA VAL A 9 -7.50 -20.20 19.94
C VAL A 9 -6.11 -19.66 19.55
N ALA A 10 -5.60 -19.98 18.35
CA ALA A 10 -4.28 -19.50 17.90
C ALA A 10 -4.28 -18.00 17.53
N ALA A 11 -5.40 -17.46 17.04
CA ALA A 11 -5.53 -16.03 16.70
C ALA A 11 -5.53 -15.09 17.91
N ASP A 12 -5.67 -15.65 19.12
CA ASP A 12 -5.83 -14.89 20.36
C ASP A 12 -4.58 -14.90 21.27
N THR A 13 -3.50 -15.56 20.81
CA THR A 13 -2.25 -15.69 21.57
C THR A 13 -1.24 -14.59 21.23
N LEU A 14 -0.76 -13.90 22.28
CA LEU A 14 0.26 -12.85 22.17
C LEU A 14 1.57 -13.45 21.64
N HIS A 15 2.32 -12.72 20.81
CA HIS A 15 3.62 -13.16 20.33
C HIS A 15 4.56 -13.52 21.51
N PRO A 16 5.35 -14.61 21.45
CA PRO A 16 6.17 -15.08 22.58
C PRO A 16 7.05 -14.00 23.21
N ALA A 17 7.72 -13.18 22.39
CA ALA A 17 8.55 -12.08 22.87
C ALA A 17 7.79 -11.03 23.71
N LEU A 18 6.51 -10.78 23.41
CA LEU A 18 5.66 -9.86 24.19
C LEU A 18 5.12 -10.56 25.44
N SER A 19 4.80 -11.85 25.35
CA SER A 19 4.38 -12.67 26.50
C SER A 19 5.50 -12.80 27.55
N ASP A 20 6.73 -12.99 27.09
CA ASP A 20 7.92 -13.06 27.95
C ASP A 20 8.18 -11.70 28.63
N ALA A 21 8.05 -10.60 27.87
CA ALA A 21 8.20 -9.25 28.40
C ALA A 21 7.13 -8.90 29.45
N LEU A 22 5.87 -9.28 29.24
CA LEU A 22 4.78 -9.14 30.22
C LEU A 22 5.07 -9.95 31.49
N SER A 23 5.52 -11.19 31.33
CA SER A 23 5.84 -12.08 32.44
C SER A 23 7.02 -11.57 33.29
N ALA A 24 7.90 -10.75 32.70
CA ALA A 24 9.03 -10.11 33.35
C ALA A 24 8.69 -8.75 34.01
N LEU A 25 7.44 -8.28 33.96
CA LEU A 25 7.07 -6.97 34.52
C LEU A 25 7.13 -6.95 36.06
N PRO A 26 7.56 -5.81 36.66
CA PRO A 26 7.59 -5.60 38.11
C PRO A 26 6.22 -5.83 38.77
N PRO A 27 6.16 -6.36 40.02
CA PRO A 27 4.91 -6.60 40.73
C PRO A 27 4.03 -5.36 40.91
N ARG A 28 4.64 -4.17 40.96
CA ARG A 28 3.94 -2.88 41.10
C ARG A 28 3.04 -2.53 39.91
N LEU A 29 3.29 -3.13 38.74
CA LEU A 29 2.52 -2.90 37.52
C LEU A 29 1.51 -4.04 37.24
N ARG A 30 1.46 -5.07 38.10
CA ARG A 30 0.54 -6.22 38.00
C ARG A 30 -0.77 -5.93 38.73
N ASN A 31 -1.53 -4.96 38.24
CA ASN A 31 -2.93 -4.79 38.59
C ASN A 31 -3.77 -5.45 37.48
N PRO A 32 -4.74 -6.34 37.79
CA PRO A 32 -5.53 -7.04 36.78
C PRO A 32 -6.15 -6.12 35.71
N ALA A 33 -6.65 -4.94 36.10
CA ALA A 33 -7.22 -3.98 35.14
C ALA A 33 -6.16 -3.39 34.18
N THR A 34 -4.97 -3.10 34.71
CA THR A 34 -3.86 -2.54 33.94
C THR A 34 -3.22 -3.59 33.03
N GLU A 35 -3.17 -4.84 33.49
CA GLU A 35 -2.65 -5.98 32.73
C GLU A 35 -3.55 -6.34 31.54
N GLU A 36 -4.87 -6.28 31.73
CA GLU A 36 -5.85 -6.44 30.64
C GLU A 36 -5.71 -5.33 29.59
N GLU A 37 -5.65 -4.07 30.02
CA GLU A 37 -5.49 -2.91 29.12
C GLU A 37 -4.15 -2.96 28.36
N LEU A 38 -3.07 -3.32 29.04
CA LEU A 38 -1.75 -3.47 28.43
C LEU A 38 -1.71 -4.64 27.44
N THR A 39 -2.32 -5.77 27.78
CA THR A 39 -2.39 -6.94 26.89
C THR A 39 -3.18 -6.61 25.62
N ALA A 40 -4.31 -5.90 25.76
CA ALA A 40 -5.08 -5.43 24.61
C ALA A 40 -4.27 -4.48 23.71
N LEU A 41 -3.54 -3.53 24.32
CA LEU A 41 -2.66 -2.61 23.58
C LEU A 41 -1.56 -3.37 22.81
N LEU A 42 -0.92 -4.36 23.44
CA LEU A 42 0.14 -5.14 22.80
C LEU A 42 -0.38 -6.04 21.67
N LYS A 43 -1.59 -6.61 21.81
CA LYS A 43 -2.27 -7.32 20.72
C LYS A 43 -2.51 -6.38 19.54
N GLU A 44 -3.03 -5.19 19.81
CA GLU A 44 -3.28 -4.18 18.79
C GLU A 44 -1.97 -3.73 18.12
N ALA A 45 -0.90 -3.53 18.90
CA ALA A 45 0.41 -3.14 18.39
C ALA A 45 1.06 -4.26 17.55
N ALA A 46 0.86 -5.53 17.89
CA ALA A 46 1.34 -6.67 17.11
C ALA A 46 0.55 -6.86 15.80
N GLN A 47 -0.76 -6.59 15.83
CA GLN A 47 -1.59 -6.60 14.63
C GLN A 47 -1.23 -5.44 13.69
N ALA A 48 -0.99 -4.28 14.29
CA ALA A 48 -0.45 -3.13 13.61
C ALA A 48 0.99 -3.45 13.18
N ALA A 49 2.01 -3.20 13.98
CA ALA A 49 3.42 -3.40 13.61
C ALA A 49 3.89 -4.87 13.56
N CYS A 50 3.24 -5.71 12.74
CA CYS A 50 3.50 -7.14 12.61
C CYS A 50 4.95 -7.41 12.18
N GLY A 51 5.62 -8.31 12.89
CA GLY A 51 7.05 -8.61 12.72
C GLY A 51 7.99 -7.72 13.55
N LEU A 52 7.49 -6.68 14.22
CA LEU A 52 8.25 -5.80 15.12
C LEU A 52 8.00 -6.08 16.61
N GLU A 53 7.28 -7.15 16.93
CA GLU A 53 6.96 -7.59 18.29
C GLU A 53 8.24 -7.82 19.14
N PRO A 54 9.33 -8.42 18.61
CA PRO A 54 10.58 -8.55 19.37
C PRO A 54 11.25 -7.19 19.65
N ALA A 55 11.13 -6.23 18.74
CA ALA A 55 11.69 -4.89 18.93
C ALA A 55 10.97 -4.16 20.06
N LEU A 56 9.63 -4.17 20.06
CA LEU A 56 8.82 -3.56 21.13
C LEU A 56 9.00 -4.30 22.47
N GLY A 57 9.01 -5.63 22.46
CA GLY A 57 9.16 -6.46 23.66
C GLY A 57 10.49 -6.24 24.38
N SER A 58 11.57 -5.96 23.65
CA SER A 58 12.92 -5.83 24.21
C SER A 58 13.07 -4.72 25.26
N HIS A 59 12.31 -3.63 25.13
CA HIS A 59 12.39 -2.45 26.02
C HIS A 59 11.07 -2.13 26.73
N LEU A 60 10.06 -3.00 26.63
CA LEU A 60 8.73 -2.80 27.21
C LEU A 60 8.78 -2.51 28.72
N GLY A 61 9.59 -3.26 29.47
CA GLY A 61 9.75 -3.05 30.91
C GLY A 61 10.39 -1.70 31.25
N PHE A 62 11.30 -1.21 30.42
CA PHE A 62 11.91 0.11 30.59
C PHE A 62 10.91 1.24 30.30
N LEU A 63 10.12 1.11 29.23
CA LEU A 63 9.08 2.07 28.87
C LEU A 63 8.02 2.19 29.97
N LEU A 64 7.54 1.07 30.51
CA LEU A 64 6.52 1.06 31.57
C LEU A 64 7.02 1.51 32.95
N ASN A 65 8.34 1.59 33.16
CA ASN A 65 8.89 2.28 34.34
C ASN A 65 8.77 3.80 34.24
N SER A 66 8.63 4.33 33.02
CA SER A 66 8.58 5.78 32.74
C SER A 66 7.21 6.27 32.27
N LEU A 67 6.39 5.37 31.72
CA LEU A 67 5.10 5.66 31.08
C LEU A 67 3.99 4.82 31.68
N ASP A 68 2.78 5.39 31.78
CA ASP A 68 1.56 4.64 31.99
C ASP A 68 1.10 3.95 30.68
N VAL A 69 0.07 3.08 30.74
CA VAL A 69 -0.43 2.37 29.55
C VAL A 69 -0.92 3.35 28.47
N GLY A 70 -1.52 4.47 28.88
CA GLY A 70 -1.91 5.55 27.97
C GLY A 70 -0.70 6.22 27.29
N GLY A 71 0.35 6.52 28.03
CA GLY A 71 1.61 7.07 27.52
C GLY A 71 2.35 6.11 26.61
N LEU A 72 2.34 4.81 26.92
CA LEU A 72 2.88 3.78 26.03
C LEU A 72 2.10 3.72 24.72
N ARG A 73 0.76 3.75 24.75
CA ARG A 73 -0.09 3.78 23.54
C ARG A 73 0.26 4.98 22.66
N ARG A 74 0.37 6.17 23.24
CA ARG A 74 0.74 7.38 22.49
C ARG A 74 2.16 7.29 21.96
N TRP A 75 3.12 6.81 22.74
CA TRP A 75 4.49 6.62 22.28
C TRP A 75 4.60 5.65 21.09
N ILE A 76 3.85 4.54 21.11
CA ILE A 76 3.75 3.58 19.98
C ILE A 76 3.17 4.28 18.74
N LEU A 77 2.06 5.01 18.92
CA LEU A 77 1.43 5.78 17.84
C LEU A 77 2.35 6.83 17.22
N THR A 78 3.16 7.53 18.02
CA THR A 78 4.16 8.50 17.52
C THR A 78 5.17 7.82 16.62
N GLY A 79 5.75 6.70 17.05
CA GLY A 79 6.70 5.93 16.24
C GLY A 79 6.08 5.48 14.91
N MET A 80 4.89 4.89 14.97
CA MET A 80 4.17 4.42 13.78
C MET A 80 3.86 5.54 12.79
N ARG A 81 3.64 6.78 13.26
CA ARG A 81 3.38 7.93 12.40
C ARG A 81 4.64 8.54 11.81
N LEU A 82 5.70 8.68 12.62
CA LEU A 82 6.99 9.20 12.15
C LEU A 82 7.61 8.27 11.10
N TYR A 83 7.44 6.96 11.27
CA TYR A 83 8.07 5.94 10.44
C TYR A 83 7.06 5.04 9.70
N ALA A 84 5.93 5.63 9.27
CA ALA A 84 4.83 4.90 8.63
C ALA A 84 5.23 4.08 7.40
N ASN A 85 6.29 4.49 6.69
CA ASN A 85 6.82 3.81 5.50
C ASN A 85 8.26 3.29 5.70
N HIS A 86 8.77 3.28 6.94
CA HIS A 86 10.18 2.94 7.23
C HIS A 86 10.26 1.91 8.37
N PRO A 87 9.96 0.61 8.11
CA PRO A 87 9.90 -0.41 9.16
C PRO A 87 11.22 -0.62 9.89
N GLY A 88 12.36 -0.40 9.23
CA GLY A 88 13.68 -0.44 9.88
C GLY A 88 13.88 0.70 10.88
N GLN A 89 13.40 1.91 10.57
CA GLN A 89 13.46 3.06 11.48
C GLN A 89 12.43 2.91 12.61
N LEU A 90 11.26 2.35 12.32
CA LEU A 90 10.27 2.00 13.34
C LEU A 90 10.80 0.94 14.32
N ALA A 91 11.53 -0.06 13.82
CA ALA A 91 12.19 -1.04 14.67
C ALA A 91 13.25 -0.40 15.56
N ALA A 92 14.07 0.51 15.01
CA ALA A 92 15.06 1.28 15.78
C ALA A 92 14.39 2.18 16.83
N TYR A 93 13.25 2.79 16.50
CA TYR A 93 12.42 3.55 17.44
C TYR A 93 11.91 2.67 18.58
N PHE A 94 11.36 1.49 18.28
CA PHE A 94 10.91 0.53 19.30
C PHE A 94 12.04 -0.01 20.19
N ARG A 95 13.26 -0.08 19.67
CA ARG A 95 14.46 -0.43 20.45
C ARG A 95 15.09 0.75 21.19
N LEU A 96 14.52 1.95 21.10
CA LEU A 96 15.09 3.19 21.65
C LEU A 96 16.51 3.51 21.11
N GLU A 97 16.84 3.02 19.92
CA GLU A 97 18.10 3.31 19.22
C GLU A 97 18.04 4.66 18.47
N ASP A 98 16.83 5.18 18.28
CA ASP A 98 16.56 6.47 17.65
C ASP A 98 16.42 7.61 18.69
N ALA A 99 17.01 8.76 18.38
CA ALA A 99 16.96 9.94 19.24
C ALA A 99 15.53 10.51 19.38
N ALA A 100 14.69 10.40 18.33
CA ALA A 100 13.31 10.85 18.42
C ALA A 100 12.48 9.95 19.34
N ALA A 101 12.78 8.64 19.39
CA ALA A 101 12.17 7.69 20.33
C ALA A 101 12.40 8.06 21.81
N ALA A 102 13.63 8.39 22.17
CA ALA A 102 13.97 8.84 23.51
C ALA A 102 13.31 10.19 23.86
N GLN A 103 13.27 11.13 22.90
CA GLN A 103 12.60 12.42 23.09
C GLN A 103 11.09 12.29 23.26
N ALA A 104 10.45 11.42 22.48
CA ALA A 104 9.01 11.11 22.58
C ALA A 104 8.69 10.46 23.93
N MET A 105 9.51 9.50 24.38
CA MET A 105 9.34 8.87 25.69
C MET A 105 9.45 9.89 26.82
N VAL A 106 10.45 10.77 26.78
CA VAL A 106 10.63 11.83 27.78
C VAL A 106 9.47 12.84 27.74
N ALA A 107 8.90 13.12 26.56
CA ALA A 107 7.73 13.99 26.43
C ALA A 107 6.50 13.38 27.11
N GLU A 108 6.24 12.10 26.84
CA GLU A 108 5.14 11.34 27.44
C GLU A 108 5.30 11.18 28.95
N ALA A 109 6.51 10.87 29.44
CA ALA A 109 6.81 10.77 30.88
C ALA A 109 6.68 12.13 31.57
N LYS A 110 7.07 13.20 30.88
CA LYS A 110 6.82 14.59 31.31
C LYS A 110 5.42 15.05 30.91
N GLY A 111 4.47 14.17 30.59
CA GLY A 111 3.05 14.47 30.40
C GLY A 111 2.75 15.72 29.58
N THR A 112 3.36 15.91 28.42
CA THR A 112 3.07 17.02 27.48
C THR A 112 1.66 16.94 26.85
N SER A 113 0.70 16.36 27.58
CA SER A 113 -0.69 16.17 27.19
C SER A 113 -1.48 17.49 27.23
N PHE A 114 -2.57 17.50 26.48
CA PHE A 114 -3.58 18.56 26.49
C PHE A 114 -3.91 19.08 27.90
N GLU A 115 -4.01 18.21 28.91
CA GLU A 115 -4.39 18.60 30.28
C GLU A 115 -3.42 19.63 30.90
N ARG A 116 -2.13 19.59 30.56
CA ARG A 116 -1.17 20.60 31.04
C ARG A 116 -1.31 21.93 30.33
N ALA A 117 -1.66 21.90 29.05
CA ALA A 117 -1.89 23.09 28.26
C ALA A 117 -3.26 23.72 28.52
N ARG A 118 -4.26 22.92 28.95
CA ARG A 118 -5.68 23.29 29.07
C ARG A 118 -5.91 24.61 29.80
N HIS A 119 -5.31 24.79 30.97
CA HIS A 119 -5.46 26.04 31.73
C HIS A 119 -4.92 27.26 30.96
N SER A 120 -3.75 27.13 30.33
CA SER A 120 -3.16 28.20 29.52
C SER A 120 -3.99 28.49 28.26
N LEU A 121 -4.60 27.46 27.68
CA LEU A 121 -5.48 27.60 26.52
C LEU A 121 -6.82 28.24 26.90
N GLN A 122 -7.32 28.04 28.13
CA GLN A 122 -8.51 28.73 28.62
C GLN A 122 -8.29 30.26 28.76
N TYR A 123 -7.09 30.67 29.18
CA TYR A 123 -6.74 32.10 29.13
C TYR A 123 -6.62 32.61 27.69
N PHE A 124 -6.12 31.76 26.79
CA PHE A 124 -6.05 32.08 25.37
C PHE A 124 -7.44 32.28 24.75
N THR A 125 -8.41 31.39 24.99
CA THR A 125 -9.81 31.57 24.51
C THR A 125 -10.44 32.84 25.08
N THR A 126 -10.20 33.14 26.35
CA THR A 126 -10.66 34.37 27.00
C THR A 126 -10.09 35.62 26.30
N GLY A 127 -8.83 35.59 25.88
CA GLY A 127 -8.21 36.68 25.11
C GLY A 127 -8.85 36.95 23.74
N PHE A 128 -9.52 35.95 23.16
CA PHE A 128 -10.32 36.08 21.94
C PHE A 128 -11.79 36.45 22.21
N GLY A 129 -12.16 36.71 23.47
CA GLY A 129 -13.51 37.05 23.88
C GLY A 129 -14.46 35.86 24.00
N GLN A 130 -13.94 34.63 24.07
CA GLN A 130 -14.74 33.40 24.20
C GLN A 130 -14.47 32.74 25.57
N ALA A 131 -14.82 33.44 26.64
CA ALA A 131 -14.60 32.98 28.01
C ALA A 131 -15.43 31.73 28.38
N ASP A 132 -16.62 31.61 27.79
CA ASP A 132 -17.57 30.51 28.06
C ASP A 132 -17.26 29.25 27.25
N LEU A 133 -16.31 29.30 26.30
CA LEU A 133 -15.91 28.13 25.53
C LEU A 133 -15.10 27.19 26.42
N SER A 134 -15.65 26.01 26.68
CA SER A 134 -14.95 24.97 27.44
C SER A 134 -14.02 24.16 26.55
N LEU A 135 -12.87 23.74 27.08
CA LEU A 135 -11.91 22.89 26.39
C LEU A 135 -11.89 21.49 27.01
N ALA A 136 -12.03 20.45 26.19
CA ALA A 136 -11.99 19.06 26.65
C ALA A 136 -11.14 18.18 25.74
N ALA A 137 -10.61 17.09 26.30
CA ALA A 137 -9.73 16.16 25.62
C ALA A 137 -10.52 15.15 24.78
N ARG A 138 -10.07 14.89 23.55
CA ARG A 138 -10.52 13.79 22.68
C ARG A 138 -9.42 12.74 22.64
N ARG A 139 -9.69 11.55 23.18
CA ARG A 139 -8.68 10.48 23.32
C ARG A 139 -8.72 9.52 22.16
N GLN A 140 -7.57 9.25 21.56
CA GLN A 140 -7.46 8.23 20.51
C GLN A 140 -7.38 6.84 21.13
N ARG A 141 -8.44 6.04 20.96
CA ARG A 141 -8.55 4.70 21.55
C ARG A 141 -7.94 3.59 20.70
N SER A 142 -7.86 3.77 19.38
CA SER A 142 -7.30 2.76 18.45
C SER A 142 -6.00 3.21 17.78
N LEU A 143 -5.09 2.25 17.61
CA LEU A 143 -3.82 2.38 16.91
C LEU A 143 -3.99 2.53 15.39
N ASN A 144 -5.03 1.93 14.81
CA ASN A 144 -5.27 1.92 13.36
C ASN A 144 -6.20 3.05 12.89
N ALA A 145 -6.71 3.87 13.82
CA ALA A 145 -7.57 5.00 13.47
C ALA A 145 -6.76 6.19 12.92
N LEU A 146 -7.39 6.96 12.03
CA LEU A 146 -6.85 8.23 11.55
C LEU A 146 -6.50 9.16 12.72
N PRO A 147 -5.52 10.06 12.54
CA PRO A 147 -5.23 11.09 13.52
C PRO A 147 -6.46 11.93 13.83
N LEU A 148 -6.78 12.06 15.12
CA LEU A 148 -7.87 12.93 15.56
C LEU A 148 -7.64 14.38 15.12
N ARG A 149 -8.75 15.05 14.81
CA ARG A 149 -8.82 16.50 14.60
C ARG A 149 -9.67 17.14 15.71
N PRO A 150 -9.42 18.42 16.02
CA PRO A 150 -10.33 19.22 16.82
C PRO A 150 -11.77 19.11 16.32
N VAL A 151 -12.72 19.19 17.24
CA VAL A 151 -14.15 19.21 16.92
C VAL A 151 -14.79 20.35 17.68
N ILE A 152 -15.49 21.21 16.96
CA ILE A 152 -16.22 22.33 17.55
C ILE A 152 -17.64 21.85 17.85
N SER A 153 -17.99 21.76 19.13
CA SER A 153 -19.32 21.42 19.61
C SER A 153 -19.97 22.61 20.31
N GLN A 154 -21.25 22.50 20.66
CA GLN A 154 -21.99 23.55 21.35
C GLN A 154 -21.33 23.86 22.71
N GLY A 155 -20.65 25.01 22.79
CA GLY A 155 -19.98 25.49 24.02
C GLY A 155 -18.73 24.70 24.43
N THR A 156 -18.29 23.73 23.62
CA THR A 156 -17.13 22.87 23.94
C THR A 156 -16.26 22.66 22.70
N LEU A 157 -14.97 22.93 22.83
CA LEU A 157 -13.96 22.57 21.83
C LEU A 157 -13.24 21.29 22.29
N LEU A 158 -13.44 20.22 21.55
CA LEU A 158 -12.78 18.94 21.78
C LEU A 158 -11.44 18.93 21.04
N LEU A 159 -10.33 18.83 21.78
CA LEU A 159 -8.97 18.82 21.22
C LEU A 159 -8.35 17.44 21.38
N PRO A 160 -7.58 16.94 20.39
CA PRO A 160 -6.80 15.73 20.54
C PRO A 160 -5.96 15.76 21.82
N ASP A 161 -5.99 14.69 22.59
CA ASP A 161 -5.20 14.56 23.82
C ASP A 161 -3.69 14.65 23.57
N HIS A 162 -3.25 14.35 22.33
CA HIS A 162 -1.88 14.48 21.85
C HIS A 162 -1.77 14.68 20.33
N TYR A 163 -0.75 15.42 19.86
CA TYR A 163 -0.45 15.62 18.44
C TYR A 163 0.84 14.89 18.06
N LEU A 164 0.70 13.57 17.97
CA LEU A 164 1.77 12.55 17.90
C LEU A 164 2.96 12.81 16.95
N ALA A 165 2.80 13.53 15.83
CA ALA A 165 3.89 13.84 14.88
C ALA A 165 4.50 15.25 15.03
N TRP A 166 3.85 16.12 15.81
CA TRP A 166 4.18 17.55 15.90
C TRP A 166 4.59 17.98 17.30
N ASP A 167 4.58 17.06 18.28
CA ASP A 167 4.99 17.29 19.68
C ASP A 167 6.52 17.41 19.91
N GLY A 168 7.26 17.71 18.84
CA GLY A 168 8.65 18.19 18.86
C GLY A 168 8.77 19.67 19.29
N ALA A 169 9.85 20.34 18.85
CA ALA A 169 10.40 21.61 19.38
C ALA A 169 9.45 22.83 19.59
N ALA A 170 8.17 22.77 19.19
CA ALA A 170 7.18 23.85 19.32
C ALA A 170 6.09 23.62 20.41
N ARG A 171 6.25 22.57 21.25
CA ARG A 171 5.42 22.02 22.36
C ARG A 171 4.27 22.84 22.98
N GLY A 172 3.28 23.22 22.18
CA GLY A 172 2.07 23.93 22.65
C GLY A 172 1.50 24.90 21.64
N ASN A 173 2.32 25.27 20.65
CA ASN A 173 1.88 26.08 19.52
C ASN A 173 0.79 25.36 18.71
N ILE A 174 0.82 24.03 18.60
CA ILE A 174 -0.21 23.29 17.86
C ILE A 174 -1.58 23.38 18.53
N TYR A 175 -1.63 23.32 19.86
CA TYR A 175 -2.87 23.53 20.61
C TYR A 175 -3.37 24.97 20.48
N ARG A 176 -2.49 25.95 20.57
CA ARG A 176 -2.84 27.37 20.35
C ARG A 176 -3.33 27.60 18.92
N ALA A 177 -2.68 26.98 17.93
CA ALA A 177 -3.07 27.02 16.53
C ALA A 177 -4.46 26.41 16.32
N ALA A 178 -4.73 25.26 16.93
CA ALA A 178 -6.03 24.58 16.85
C ALA A 178 -7.14 25.39 17.53
N VAL A 179 -6.87 25.95 18.71
CA VAL A 179 -7.82 26.83 19.40
C VAL A 179 -8.07 28.10 18.59
N ALA A 180 -7.03 28.76 18.08
CA ALA A 180 -7.17 29.95 17.24
C ALA A 180 -7.99 29.66 15.97
N HIS A 181 -7.76 28.51 15.34
CA HIS A 181 -8.48 28.05 14.14
C HIS A 181 -9.97 27.84 14.44
N ALA A 182 -10.28 27.10 15.51
CA ALA A 182 -11.66 26.88 15.93
C ALA A 182 -12.38 28.19 16.29
N LEU A 183 -11.69 29.12 16.95
CA LEU A 183 -12.23 30.45 17.26
C LEU A 183 -12.48 31.27 16.00
N ALA A 184 -11.64 31.14 14.98
CA ALA A 184 -11.83 31.78 13.68
C ALA A 184 -13.11 31.26 13.00
N HIS A 185 -13.35 29.95 13.00
CA HIS A 185 -14.62 29.40 12.51
C HIS A 185 -15.83 29.89 13.30
N LEU A 186 -15.77 29.86 14.64
CA LEU A 186 -16.86 30.34 15.50
C LEU A 186 -17.24 31.79 15.19
N GLN A 187 -16.27 32.61 14.78
CA GLN A 187 -16.45 34.02 14.51
C GLN A 187 -16.85 34.33 13.05
N TYR A 188 -16.24 33.67 12.07
CA TYR A 188 -16.28 34.09 10.67
C TYR A 188 -16.99 33.11 9.75
N SER A 189 -17.17 31.84 10.15
CA SER A 189 -17.75 30.83 9.27
C SER A 189 -19.27 30.77 9.33
N PRO A 190 -19.91 30.47 8.20
CA PRO A 190 -21.29 30.02 8.19
C PRO A 190 -21.41 28.67 8.92
N ARG A 191 -22.48 28.49 9.69
CA ARG A 191 -22.68 27.32 10.57
C ARG A 191 -23.70 26.37 9.96
N HIS A 192 -23.48 25.06 10.12
CA HIS A 192 -24.46 24.01 9.78
C HIS A 192 -25.05 24.17 8.37
N GLN A 193 -24.20 24.45 7.38
CA GLN A 193 -24.64 24.49 6.00
C GLN A 193 -25.12 23.09 5.58
N PRO A 194 -26.22 22.99 4.80
CA PRO A 194 -26.70 21.72 4.33
C PRO A 194 -25.66 21.09 3.40
N ALA A 195 -25.11 19.95 3.81
CA ALA A 195 -24.27 19.13 2.94
C ALA A 195 -25.06 18.73 1.68
N GLY A 196 -26.33 18.32 1.87
CA GLY A 196 -27.23 17.90 0.79
C GLY A 196 -26.62 16.77 -0.03
N LYS A 197 -26.79 16.81 -1.36
CA LYS A 197 -26.20 15.82 -2.29
C LYS A 197 -24.76 16.14 -2.73
N LYS A 198 -24.03 16.99 -2.00
CA LYS A 198 -22.65 17.36 -2.39
C LYS A 198 -21.72 16.16 -2.23
N LYS A 199 -20.84 15.95 -3.20
CA LYS A 199 -19.83 14.88 -3.14
C LYS A 199 -18.84 15.14 -1.99
N PRO A 200 -18.36 14.11 -1.27
CA PRO A 200 -17.42 14.28 -0.16
C PRO A 200 -16.14 15.07 -0.50
N LEU A 201 -15.58 14.86 -1.70
CA LEU A 201 -14.43 15.62 -2.18
C LEU A 201 -14.71 17.13 -2.27
N LEU A 202 -15.90 17.50 -2.75
CA LEU A 202 -16.30 18.90 -2.85
C LEU A 202 -16.45 19.52 -1.45
N ILE A 203 -17.03 18.79 -0.49
CA ILE A 203 -17.13 19.24 0.91
C ILE A 203 -15.73 19.48 1.49
N ALA A 204 -14.78 18.58 1.23
CA ALA A 204 -13.40 18.73 1.72
C ALA A 204 -12.68 19.94 1.11
N VAL A 205 -12.87 20.22 -0.19
CA VAL A 205 -12.29 21.39 -0.87
C VAL A 205 -12.93 22.70 -0.40
N LEU A 206 -14.25 22.73 -0.28
CA LEU A 206 -14.97 23.91 0.24
C LEU A 206 -14.49 24.25 1.65
N SER A 207 -14.35 23.23 2.49
CA SER A 207 -13.84 23.41 3.85
C SER A 207 -12.40 23.91 3.85
N LEU A 208 -11.52 23.33 3.02
CA LEU A 208 -10.12 23.77 2.89
C LEU A 208 -9.97 25.26 2.54
N ILE A 209 -10.82 25.77 1.65
CA ILE A 209 -10.84 27.17 1.24
C ILE A 209 -11.45 28.05 2.34
N GLU A 210 -12.51 27.60 2.99
CA GLU A 210 -13.12 28.30 4.12
C GLU A 210 -12.14 28.43 5.29
N ASP A 211 -11.40 27.37 5.62
CA ASP A 211 -10.32 27.38 6.62
C ASP A 211 -9.31 28.49 6.30
N ALA A 212 -8.81 28.55 5.07
CA ALA A 212 -7.84 29.56 4.66
C ALA A 212 -8.41 30.99 4.73
N ARG A 213 -9.71 31.16 4.42
CA ARG A 213 -10.40 32.45 4.52
C ARG A 213 -10.51 32.93 5.96
N VAL A 214 -10.98 32.07 6.87
CA VAL A 214 -11.14 32.44 8.28
C VAL A 214 -9.79 32.64 8.96
N GLU A 215 -8.77 31.87 8.58
CA GLU A 215 -7.40 32.09 9.03
C GLU A 215 -6.89 33.47 8.56
N ARG A 216 -7.10 33.84 7.28
CA ARG A 216 -6.68 35.15 6.77
C ARG A 216 -7.40 36.31 7.47
N LEU A 217 -8.70 36.17 7.75
CA LEU A 217 -9.47 37.14 8.56
C LEU A 217 -8.92 37.26 9.99
N ALA A 218 -8.64 36.12 10.62
CA ALA A 218 -8.06 36.10 11.96
C ALA A 218 -6.65 36.72 11.99
N ILE A 219 -5.83 36.51 10.96
CA ILE A 219 -4.51 37.15 10.81
C ILE A 219 -4.63 38.66 10.66
N GLN A 220 -5.63 39.17 9.92
CA GLN A 220 -5.86 40.62 9.81
C GLN A 220 -6.14 41.27 11.17
N ARG A 221 -6.86 40.56 12.06
CA ARG A 221 -7.14 41.02 13.42
C ARG A 221 -6.00 40.76 14.39
N PHE A 222 -5.29 39.64 14.24
CA PHE A 222 -4.23 39.17 15.12
C PHE A 222 -3.01 38.72 14.30
N PRO A 223 -2.12 39.65 13.90
CA PRO A 223 -1.01 39.36 12.99
C PRO A 223 -0.05 38.26 13.47
N GLY A 224 0.07 38.07 14.78
CA GLY A 224 0.90 37.01 15.37
C GLY A 224 0.48 35.59 14.97
N LEU A 225 -0.78 35.38 14.57
CA LEU A 225 -1.28 34.07 14.12
C LEU A 225 -0.60 33.59 12.84
N TRP A 226 -0.07 34.50 12.01
CA TRP A 226 0.72 34.16 10.84
C TRP A 226 1.89 33.24 11.19
N SER A 227 2.73 33.69 12.13
CA SER A 227 3.89 32.92 12.58
C SER A 227 3.49 31.61 13.27
N LEU A 228 2.33 31.60 13.95
CA LEU A 228 1.85 30.45 14.69
C LEU A 228 1.43 29.31 13.74
N TRP A 229 0.60 29.61 12.73
CA TRP A 229 0.13 28.63 11.75
C TRP A 229 1.22 28.26 10.74
N GLY A 230 2.06 29.22 10.33
CA GLY A 230 3.14 29.02 9.37
C GLY A 230 4.09 27.87 9.72
N CYS A 231 4.32 27.61 11.01
CA CYS A 231 5.16 26.52 11.50
C CYS A 231 4.66 25.11 11.08
N PHE A 232 3.38 24.97 10.72
CA PHE A 232 2.76 23.68 10.38
C PHE A 232 2.58 23.46 8.87
N HIS A 233 2.86 24.48 8.05
CA HIS A 233 2.78 24.36 6.59
C HIS A 233 4.12 23.89 6.00
N THR A 234 4.41 22.60 6.16
CA THR A 234 5.69 22.00 5.74
C THR A 234 5.64 21.24 4.42
N ALA A 235 4.46 21.13 3.78
CA ALA A 235 4.29 20.34 2.57
C ALA A 235 5.11 20.90 1.39
N HIS A 236 5.81 20.04 0.65
CA HIS A 236 6.61 20.38 -0.53
C HIS A 236 6.26 19.47 -1.70
N GLY A 237 6.34 20.00 -2.93
CA GLY A 237 5.99 19.29 -4.16
C GLY A 237 7.04 18.32 -4.72
N GLU A 238 8.03 17.87 -3.93
CA GLU A 238 9.24 17.17 -4.44
C GLU A 238 8.96 15.85 -5.20
N ASN A 239 7.81 15.20 -4.96
CA ASN A 239 7.46 13.92 -5.60
C ASN A 239 6.28 14.01 -6.58
N ASN A 240 5.83 15.23 -6.93
CA ASN A 240 4.67 15.49 -7.79
C ASN A 240 3.43 14.62 -7.48
N GLU A 241 3.23 14.30 -6.21
CA GLU A 241 2.18 13.40 -5.75
C GLU A 241 0.80 14.05 -5.96
N LEU A 242 -0.10 13.33 -6.64
CA LEU A 242 -1.42 13.82 -7.04
C LEU A 242 -2.55 13.35 -6.12
N THR A 243 -2.22 12.85 -4.92
CA THR A 243 -3.23 12.50 -3.92
C THR A 243 -3.91 13.75 -3.37
N PHE A 244 -5.21 13.67 -3.06
CA PHE A 244 -5.92 14.83 -2.50
C PHE A 244 -5.28 15.32 -1.21
N ILE A 245 -4.80 14.42 -0.34
CA ILE A 245 -4.13 14.79 0.92
C ILE A 245 -2.89 15.64 0.64
N SER A 246 -2.05 15.23 -0.33
CA SER A 246 -0.84 15.97 -0.71
C SER A 246 -1.18 17.32 -1.33
N LEU A 247 -2.13 17.34 -2.28
CA LEU A 247 -2.58 18.57 -2.94
C LEU A 247 -3.24 19.54 -1.96
N ALA A 248 -4.08 19.07 -1.04
CA ALA A 248 -4.71 19.88 -0.01
C ALA A 248 -3.67 20.49 0.94
N ALA A 249 -2.66 19.73 1.37
CA ALA A 249 -1.59 20.24 2.22
C ALA A 249 -0.71 21.29 1.50
N ARG A 250 -0.42 21.06 0.21
CA ARG A 250 0.34 22.00 -0.64
C ARG A 250 -0.44 23.27 -0.95
N LEU A 251 -1.74 23.16 -1.26
CA LEU A 251 -2.62 24.32 -1.45
C LEU A 251 -2.77 25.09 -0.14
N SER A 252 -2.99 24.41 0.98
CA SER A 252 -3.04 25.03 2.30
C SER A 252 -1.77 25.85 2.58
N ARG A 253 -0.59 25.31 2.26
CA ARG A 253 0.67 26.07 2.34
C ARG A 253 0.71 27.24 1.35
N ALA A 254 0.33 27.04 0.08
CA ALA A 254 0.35 28.09 -0.92
C ALA A 254 -0.59 29.27 -0.59
N LEU A 255 -1.69 29.00 0.10
CA LEU A 255 -2.63 30.00 0.61
C LEU A 255 -2.12 30.70 1.88
N HIS A 256 -1.21 30.08 2.62
CA HIS A 256 -0.61 30.69 3.80
C HIS A 256 0.69 31.43 3.47
N ASP A 257 1.61 30.87 2.68
CA ASP A 257 2.94 31.43 2.38
C ASP A 257 3.01 31.97 0.93
N PRO A 258 3.05 33.30 0.73
CA PRO A 258 3.13 33.92 -0.58
C PRO A 258 4.41 33.59 -1.35
N ASN A 259 5.48 33.21 -0.64
CA ASN A 259 6.76 32.87 -1.25
C ASN A 259 6.82 31.41 -1.71
N TYR A 260 5.87 30.57 -1.28
CA TYR A 260 5.83 29.19 -1.70
C TYR A 260 5.38 29.09 -3.15
N GLN A 261 6.23 28.51 -4.00
CA GLN A 261 5.90 28.17 -5.37
C GLN A 261 5.77 26.66 -5.50
N ASP A 262 4.62 26.24 -6.03
CA ASP A 262 4.32 24.85 -6.24
C ASP A 262 4.47 24.50 -7.73
N GLN A 263 4.91 23.29 -8.05
CA GLN A 263 5.02 22.85 -9.45
C GLN A 263 3.66 22.44 -10.04
N ASN A 264 2.67 22.17 -9.20
CA ASN A 264 1.36 21.72 -9.64
C ASN A 264 0.44 22.91 -9.98
N HIS A 265 -0.09 22.90 -11.20
CA HIS A 265 -0.97 23.95 -11.69
C HIS A 265 -2.24 24.13 -10.85
N TRP A 266 -2.82 23.06 -10.30
CA TRP A 266 -4.02 23.15 -9.47
C TRP A 266 -3.76 23.92 -8.17
N VAL A 267 -2.60 23.71 -7.55
CA VAL A 267 -2.19 24.44 -6.33
C VAL A 267 -2.02 25.93 -6.63
N ASN A 268 -1.31 26.26 -7.72
CA ASN A 268 -1.13 27.67 -8.13
C ASN A 268 -2.45 28.32 -8.52
N LYS A 269 -3.30 27.64 -9.30
CA LYS A 269 -4.63 28.12 -9.67
C LYS A 269 -5.49 28.40 -8.43
N GLY A 270 -5.46 27.50 -7.43
CA GLY A 270 -6.18 27.71 -6.17
C GLY A 270 -5.70 28.94 -5.42
N ARG A 271 -4.38 29.17 -5.36
CA ARG A 271 -3.82 30.40 -4.81
C ARG A 271 -4.27 31.64 -5.58
N ASP A 272 -4.17 31.61 -6.90
CA ASP A 272 -4.47 32.78 -7.74
C ASP A 272 -5.96 33.15 -7.68
N LEU A 273 -6.86 32.15 -7.69
CA LEU A 273 -8.30 32.36 -7.51
C LEU A 273 -8.63 32.90 -6.12
N PHE A 274 -8.01 32.34 -5.07
CA PHE A 274 -8.22 32.80 -3.71
C PHE A 274 -7.73 34.24 -3.50
N GLU A 275 -6.55 34.57 -3.99
CA GLU A 275 -5.98 35.92 -3.87
C GLU A 275 -6.77 36.94 -4.70
N ALA A 276 -7.29 36.55 -5.87
CA ALA A 276 -8.18 37.42 -6.66
C ALA A 276 -9.42 37.84 -5.86
N GLU A 277 -10.05 36.91 -5.14
CA GLU A 277 -11.19 37.23 -4.26
C GLU A 277 -10.75 37.95 -2.97
N ALA A 278 -9.61 37.58 -2.39
CA ALA A 278 -9.09 38.18 -1.17
C ALA A 278 -8.78 39.69 -1.32
N VAL A 279 -8.32 40.11 -2.52
CA VAL A 279 -8.12 41.53 -2.87
C VAL A 279 -9.43 42.32 -2.87
N LEU A 280 -10.53 41.69 -3.26
CA LEU A 280 -11.88 42.30 -3.23
C LEU A 280 -12.47 42.33 -1.81
N GLY A 281 -12.08 41.38 -0.97
CA GLY A 281 -12.39 41.32 0.45
C GLY A 281 -12.78 39.92 0.94
N LEU A 282 -12.44 39.60 2.19
CA LEU A 282 -12.60 38.25 2.77
C LEU A 282 -13.97 37.98 3.44
N ASN A 283 -14.84 38.99 3.52
CA ASN A 283 -16.06 38.93 4.35
C ASN A 283 -17.21 38.14 3.72
N ASP A 284 -17.15 37.87 2.43
CA ASP A 284 -18.22 37.18 1.68
C ASP A 284 -17.85 35.70 1.49
N PRO A 285 -18.37 34.78 2.32
CA PRO A 285 -18.02 33.36 2.24
C PRO A 285 -18.49 32.71 0.93
N GLU A 286 -19.50 33.25 0.24
CA GLU A 286 -20.02 32.65 -0.99
C GLU A 286 -19.01 32.75 -2.13
N ARG A 287 -18.26 33.85 -2.23
CA ARG A 287 -17.19 34.02 -3.24
C ARG A 287 -16.09 32.98 -3.10
N PHE A 288 -15.70 32.69 -1.86
CA PHE A 288 -14.70 31.66 -1.56
C PHE A 288 -15.29 30.26 -1.76
N ALA A 289 -16.58 30.06 -1.53
CA ALA A 289 -17.26 28.82 -1.91
C ALA A 289 -17.26 28.61 -3.44
N GLU A 290 -17.38 29.66 -4.26
CA GLU A 290 -17.20 29.56 -5.72
C GLU A 290 -15.78 29.13 -6.10
N VAL A 291 -14.74 29.67 -5.44
CA VAL A 291 -13.36 29.19 -5.60
C VAL A 291 -13.28 27.69 -5.30
N GLY A 292 -13.85 27.24 -4.18
CA GLY A 292 -13.88 25.83 -3.82
C GLY A 292 -14.66 24.95 -4.81
N LYS A 293 -15.74 25.46 -5.42
CA LYS A 293 -16.47 24.75 -6.49
C LYS A 293 -15.63 24.60 -7.76
N ILE A 294 -14.93 25.66 -8.17
CA ILE A 294 -14.03 25.63 -9.33
C ILE A 294 -12.93 24.59 -9.09
N LEU A 295 -12.28 24.64 -7.93
CA LEU A 295 -11.21 23.71 -7.58
C LEU A 295 -11.68 22.28 -7.39
N GLY A 296 -12.88 22.07 -6.82
CA GLY A 296 -13.50 20.77 -6.69
C GLY A 296 -13.86 20.16 -8.05
N ASN A 297 -14.34 20.98 -8.99
CA ASN A 297 -14.56 20.57 -10.36
C ASN A 297 -13.23 20.23 -11.06
N ASP A 298 -12.18 21.04 -10.89
CA ASP A 298 -10.86 20.74 -11.44
C ASP A 298 -10.31 19.41 -10.91
N LEU A 299 -10.43 19.13 -9.61
CA LEU A 299 -10.03 17.83 -9.05
C LEU A 299 -10.89 16.69 -9.60
N GLY A 300 -12.17 16.95 -9.88
CA GLY A 300 -13.05 16.02 -10.58
C GLY A 300 -12.63 15.76 -12.04
N GLN A 301 -12.04 16.75 -12.72
CA GLN A 301 -11.50 16.61 -14.08
C GLN A 301 -10.11 15.96 -14.10
N MET A 302 -9.27 16.30 -13.12
CA MET A 302 -7.97 15.66 -12.84
C MET A 302 -8.14 14.24 -12.30
N ARG A 303 -9.33 13.95 -11.77
CA ARG A 303 -9.77 12.65 -11.21
C ARG A 303 -8.87 12.16 -10.10
N VAL A 304 -8.59 13.10 -9.21
CA VAL A 304 -7.89 12.81 -7.97
C VAL A 304 -8.76 11.86 -7.14
N ARG A 305 -8.24 10.67 -6.83
CA ARG A 305 -8.93 9.70 -5.96
C ARG A 305 -9.09 10.30 -4.57
N PHE A 306 -10.33 10.32 -4.08
CA PHE A 306 -10.68 10.77 -2.74
C PHE A 306 -11.34 9.62 -1.99
N VAL A 307 -10.62 9.06 -1.02
CA VAL A 307 -11.15 8.04 -0.10
C VAL A 307 -11.47 8.75 1.21
N GLN A 308 -12.75 8.95 1.47
CA GLN A 308 -13.22 9.70 2.63
C GLN A 308 -12.71 9.11 3.96
N ASP A 309 -12.75 7.78 4.09
CA ASP A 309 -12.34 7.07 5.31
C ASP A 309 -10.85 7.15 5.62
N LEU A 310 -10.03 7.59 4.67
CA LEU A 310 -8.59 7.77 4.81
C LEU A 310 -8.16 9.24 4.83
N TYR A 311 -9.12 10.17 4.71
CA TYR A 311 -8.84 11.61 4.68
C TYR A 311 -8.90 12.21 6.08
N ALA A 312 -7.80 12.85 6.47
CA ALA A 312 -7.75 13.74 7.63
C ALA A 312 -7.34 15.15 7.18
N VAL A 313 -8.05 16.16 7.66
CA VAL A 313 -7.85 17.58 7.32
C VAL A 313 -6.40 18.00 7.56
N GLN A 314 -5.86 18.86 6.70
CA GLN A 314 -4.48 19.37 6.79
C GLN A 314 -4.48 20.91 6.84
N PRO A 315 -3.60 21.53 7.65
CA PRO A 315 -2.62 20.93 8.55
C PRO A 315 -3.29 20.37 9.82
N ALA A 316 -2.52 19.64 10.64
CA ALA A 316 -3.08 18.87 11.76
C ALA A 316 -3.86 19.68 12.80
N TYR A 317 -3.62 21.00 12.92
CA TYR A 317 -4.32 21.85 13.88
C TYR A 317 -5.75 22.19 13.46
N ARG A 318 -6.13 22.03 12.19
CA ARG A 318 -7.47 22.35 11.70
C ARG A 318 -8.51 21.34 12.19
N ASP A 319 -9.75 21.78 12.40
CA ASP A 319 -10.84 20.92 12.85
C ASP A 319 -11.31 19.94 11.75
N ASP A 320 -12.26 19.07 12.09
CA ASP A 320 -12.82 18.08 11.17
C ASP A 320 -13.92 18.65 10.25
N ASN A 321 -14.18 19.96 10.31
CA ASN A 321 -15.19 20.69 9.56
C ASN A 321 -16.64 20.34 9.94
N SER A 322 -16.87 19.60 11.02
CA SER A 322 -18.23 19.27 11.46
C SER A 322 -19.05 20.51 11.82
N PHE A 323 -18.39 21.62 12.15
CA PHE A 323 -19.03 22.90 12.43
C PHE A 323 -19.66 23.55 11.19
N LEU A 324 -19.04 23.32 10.02
CA LEU A 324 -19.46 23.91 8.76
C LEU A 324 -20.67 23.19 8.17
N TRP A 325 -20.79 21.88 8.39
CA TRP A 325 -21.72 21.02 7.64
C TRP A 325 -22.73 20.29 8.53
N GLN A 326 -23.99 20.33 8.13
CA GLN A 326 -25.04 19.47 8.66
C GLN A 326 -25.30 18.31 7.69
N PHE A 327 -25.11 17.09 8.20
CA PHE A 327 -25.51 15.85 7.52
C PHE A 327 -26.88 15.43 8.06
N GLU A 328 -27.80 15.02 7.20
CA GLU A 328 -29.08 14.43 7.64
C GLU A 328 -28.75 13.11 8.36
N GLN A 329 -29.10 12.98 9.64
CA GLN A 329 -28.96 11.74 10.42
C GLN A 329 -30.29 11.35 11.06
N ASP A 330 -30.73 10.12 10.78
CA ASP A 330 -31.63 9.35 11.64
C ASP A 330 -30.81 8.87 12.85
N ALA A 331 -30.87 9.56 14.00
CA ALA A 331 -30.24 9.11 15.24
C ALA A 331 -31.21 9.21 16.44
N PRO A 332 -31.33 8.16 17.28
CA PRO A 332 -32.18 8.18 18.49
C PRO A 332 -31.68 9.16 19.57
N PRO A 333 -32.59 9.72 20.40
CA PRO A 333 -32.31 10.83 21.31
C PRO A 333 -31.38 10.54 22.52
N ASP A 334 -30.99 9.29 22.79
CA ASP A 334 -30.27 8.89 24.03
C ASP A 334 -28.76 8.61 23.86
N THR A 335 -28.12 9.10 22.81
CA THR A 335 -26.68 8.82 22.55
C THR A 335 -25.77 9.84 23.28
N PRO A 336 -24.71 9.42 24.00
CA PRO A 336 -23.78 10.34 24.71
C PRO A 336 -23.12 11.34 23.75
N PRO A 337 -22.88 12.61 24.15
CA PRO A 337 -22.38 13.66 23.25
C PRO A 337 -21.08 13.29 22.53
N GLU A 338 -20.14 12.60 23.19
CA GLU A 338 -18.88 12.15 22.58
C GLU A 338 -19.10 11.10 21.47
N GLU A 339 -20.10 10.23 21.60
CA GLU A 339 -20.44 9.20 20.61
C GLU A 339 -21.30 9.75 19.47
N SER A 340 -22.21 10.69 19.78
CA SER A 340 -22.99 11.44 18.80
C SER A 340 -22.08 12.25 17.89
N LEU A 341 -21.11 12.98 18.46
CA LEU A 341 -20.13 13.78 17.72
C LEU A 341 -19.11 12.92 16.96
N SER A 342 -18.77 11.74 17.49
CA SER A 342 -17.94 10.76 16.76
C SER A 342 -18.68 10.17 15.56
N ARG A 343 -20.00 9.94 15.68
CA ARG A 343 -20.87 9.51 14.56
C ARG A 343 -21.14 10.62 13.55
N SER A 344 -21.25 11.88 14.00
CA SER A 344 -21.35 13.03 13.08
C SER A 344 -20.06 13.28 12.29
N SER A 345 -18.91 12.81 12.79
CA SER A 345 -17.60 13.02 12.14
C SER A 345 -17.11 11.83 11.29
N VAL A 346 -17.53 10.58 11.51
CA VAL A 346 -17.21 9.47 10.60
C VAL A 346 -18.28 8.37 10.72
N GLN A 347 -19.15 8.26 9.70
CA GLN A 347 -19.87 7.09 9.18
C GLN A 347 -21.21 7.55 8.58
N ILE A 348 -21.18 7.89 7.28
CA ILE A 348 -22.40 7.93 6.47
C ILE A 348 -22.66 6.48 6.08
N GLU A 349 -23.72 5.88 6.64
CA GLU A 349 -24.13 4.53 6.31
C GLU A 349 -24.42 4.41 4.80
N ALA A 350 -23.99 3.28 4.23
CA ALA A 350 -24.25 2.94 2.85
C ALA A 350 -25.77 2.84 2.61
N SER A 351 -26.29 3.69 1.72
CA SER A 351 -27.55 3.42 1.04
C SER A 351 -27.22 2.88 -0.35
N ASP A 352 -27.51 1.60 -0.55
CA ASP A 352 -27.54 0.94 -1.85
C ASP A 352 -28.54 1.66 -2.76
N GLN A 353 -28.05 2.55 -3.63
CA GLN A 353 -28.61 2.84 -4.96
C GLN A 353 -27.76 3.90 -5.68
N GLU A 354 -27.61 3.70 -6.99
CA GLU A 354 -26.96 4.60 -7.97
C GLU A 354 -25.44 4.49 -8.09
N ALA A 355 -24.98 3.28 -8.43
CA ALA A 355 -23.77 3.09 -9.21
C ALA A 355 -24.06 3.45 -10.67
N GLU A 356 -23.61 4.62 -11.13
CA GLU A 356 -23.29 4.88 -12.53
C GLU A 356 -22.59 6.24 -12.67
N THR A 357 -21.63 6.32 -13.60
CA THR A 357 -20.84 7.48 -14.04
C THR A 357 -19.48 7.71 -13.37
N ALA A 358 -18.52 6.82 -13.68
CA ALA A 358 -17.09 7.09 -13.57
C ALA A 358 -16.42 6.79 -14.92
N MET A 359 -15.67 7.74 -15.51
CA MET A 359 -14.85 7.44 -16.70
C MET A 359 -13.78 8.50 -16.96
N HIS A 360 -12.47 8.12 -16.98
CA HIS A 360 -11.24 8.68 -17.67
C HIS A 360 -10.06 9.56 -17.09
N VAL A 361 -9.21 9.11 -16.15
CA VAL A 361 -7.97 9.89 -15.81
C VAL A 361 -6.98 9.86 -16.96
N SER A 362 -6.43 11.02 -17.35
CA SER A 362 -5.38 11.10 -18.38
C SER A 362 -4.01 10.75 -17.79
N PRO A 363 -3.18 9.97 -18.50
CA PRO A 363 -1.90 9.47 -18.02
C PRO A 363 -0.77 10.47 -18.26
N ILE A 364 0.21 10.40 -17.35
CA ILE A 364 1.51 11.06 -17.39
C ILE A 364 2.13 10.86 -18.78
N GLU A 365 2.49 11.96 -19.46
CA GLU A 365 3.22 11.88 -20.72
C GLU A 365 4.61 11.28 -20.47
N GLN A 366 4.76 10.03 -20.89
CA GLN A 366 6.00 9.28 -20.83
C GLN A 366 6.51 9.07 -22.26
N PRO A 367 7.83 9.05 -22.50
CA PRO A 367 8.43 9.04 -23.83
C PRO A 367 7.99 7.82 -24.68
N PRO A 368 8.02 7.92 -26.02
CA PRO A 368 7.38 6.97 -26.92
C PRO A 368 8.04 5.58 -26.82
N GLY A 369 7.33 4.64 -26.19
CA GLY A 369 7.62 3.21 -26.26
C GLY A 369 7.18 2.61 -27.60
N LEU A 370 7.55 1.35 -27.83
CA LEU A 370 7.10 0.60 -29.01
C LEU A 370 5.60 0.27 -28.86
N ARG A 371 4.81 0.51 -29.91
CA ARG A 371 3.36 0.26 -29.90
C ARG A 371 3.04 -1.06 -30.57
N PHE A 372 2.23 -1.89 -29.90
CA PHE A 372 1.74 -3.16 -30.40
C PHE A 372 0.22 -3.23 -30.27
N CYS A 373 -0.48 -3.67 -31.32
CA CYS A 373 -1.93 -3.86 -31.28
C CYS A 373 -2.25 -5.34 -31.09
N TYR A 374 -3.16 -5.65 -30.18
CA TYR A 374 -3.61 -7.01 -29.87
C TYR A 374 -5.13 -7.13 -30.02
N PRO A 375 -5.62 -8.33 -30.41
CA PRO A 375 -7.04 -8.57 -30.45
C PRO A 375 -7.64 -8.74 -29.04
N GLU A 376 -8.93 -8.43 -28.90
CA GLU A 376 -9.71 -8.60 -27.66
C GLU A 376 -10.96 -9.42 -27.95
N TRP A 377 -11.30 -10.34 -27.04
CA TRP A 377 -12.43 -11.24 -27.19
C TRP A 377 -13.71 -10.60 -26.67
N ASP A 378 -14.68 -10.41 -27.55
CA ASP A 378 -16.02 -10.01 -27.17
C ASP A 378 -16.90 -11.25 -26.98
N TYR A 379 -17.20 -11.59 -25.73
CA TYR A 379 -17.98 -12.78 -25.41
C TYR A 379 -19.48 -12.62 -25.74
N ARG A 380 -20.00 -11.39 -25.84
CA ARG A 380 -21.42 -11.12 -26.14
C ARG A 380 -21.69 -11.34 -27.62
N GLU A 381 -20.78 -10.84 -28.46
CA GLU A 381 -20.84 -10.99 -29.92
C GLU A 381 -20.15 -12.29 -30.40
N ASN A 382 -19.51 -13.03 -29.48
CA ASN A 382 -18.75 -14.25 -29.74
C ASN A 382 -17.70 -14.04 -30.86
N LEU A 383 -17.02 -12.89 -30.81
CA LEU A 383 -16.15 -12.38 -31.87
C LEU A 383 -14.82 -11.88 -31.29
N LEU A 384 -13.72 -12.30 -31.92
CA LEU A 384 -12.40 -11.74 -31.65
C LEU A 384 -12.22 -10.44 -32.45
N ARG A 385 -12.15 -9.30 -31.77
CA ARG A 385 -11.97 -7.99 -32.39
C ARG A 385 -10.49 -7.74 -32.64
N ASP A 386 -10.11 -7.63 -33.91
CA ASP A 386 -8.72 -7.38 -34.30
C ASP A 386 -8.27 -5.95 -33.96
N ALA A 387 -6.99 -5.82 -33.59
CA ALA A 387 -6.32 -4.55 -33.27
C ALA A 387 -7.07 -3.66 -32.24
N TRP A 388 -7.76 -4.27 -31.29
CA TRP A 388 -8.66 -3.59 -30.36
C TRP A 388 -7.95 -2.97 -29.15
N ALA A 389 -6.93 -3.65 -28.62
CA ALA A 389 -6.14 -3.17 -27.49
C ALA A 389 -4.74 -2.76 -27.95
N THR A 390 -4.25 -1.60 -27.50
CA THR A 390 -2.92 -1.06 -27.84
C THR A 390 -2.01 -1.11 -26.61
N VAL A 391 -0.92 -1.86 -26.74
CA VAL A 391 0.12 -2.05 -25.73
C VAL A 391 1.32 -1.16 -26.04
N HIS A 392 1.75 -0.37 -25.05
CA HIS A 392 2.96 0.46 -25.11
C HIS A 392 4.07 -0.26 -24.33
N ASP A 393 4.99 -0.88 -25.06
CA ASP A 393 6.15 -1.59 -24.53
C ASP A 393 7.29 -0.60 -24.25
N ARG A 394 7.72 -0.53 -22.98
CA ARG A 394 8.89 0.22 -22.54
C ARG A 394 9.86 -0.64 -21.75
N LEU A 395 11.16 -0.42 -21.99
CA LEU A 395 12.23 -0.91 -21.13
C LEU A 395 12.51 0.06 -19.99
N ALA A 396 12.52 -0.42 -18.75
CA ALA A 396 12.89 0.39 -17.58
C ALA A 396 14.41 0.55 -17.50
N ARG A 397 14.99 1.59 -18.14
CA ARG A 397 16.40 1.97 -18.02
C ARG A 397 16.56 3.37 -17.43
N ASP A 398 17.49 3.54 -16.50
CA ASP A 398 18.06 4.84 -16.12
C ASP A 398 19.24 5.18 -17.05
N PRO A 399 19.27 6.37 -17.67
CA PRO A 399 20.51 7.07 -17.96
C PRO A 399 20.95 7.85 -16.71
N ALA A 400 22.09 7.47 -16.14
CA ALA A 400 22.81 8.14 -15.04
C ALA A 400 22.29 7.89 -13.61
N GLU A 401 22.88 6.89 -12.93
CA GLU A 401 23.64 7.04 -11.67
C GLU A 401 24.08 5.66 -11.19
N VAL A 402 25.29 5.26 -11.58
CA VAL A 402 26.02 4.17 -10.91
C VAL A 402 26.66 4.79 -9.67
N VAL A 403 25.90 4.92 -8.58
CA VAL A 403 26.48 5.09 -7.25
C VAL A 403 26.61 3.71 -6.63
N SER A 404 27.79 3.12 -6.82
CA SER A 404 28.24 1.94 -6.10
C SER A 404 28.46 2.29 -4.63
N ASN A 405 27.42 2.22 -3.80
CA ASN A 405 27.59 2.16 -2.36
C ASN A 405 27.65 0.71 -1.91
N GLY A 406 28.84 0.32 -1.47
CA GLY A 406 29.19 -1.04 -1.12
C GLY A 406 28.44 -1.57 0.10
N ARG A 407 28.04 -2.84 -0.05
CA ARG A 407 27.82 -3.86 0.99
C ARG A 407 26.72 -3.61 2.02
N GLN A 408 25.60 -4.29 1.78
CA GLN A 408 25.08 -5.24 2.76
C GLN A 408 24.55 -6.49 2.02
N ARG A 409 25.44 -7.44 1.71
CA ARG A 409 25.03 -8.82 1.41
C ARG A 409 24.40 -9.38 2.68
N SER A 410 23.08 -9.28 2.80
CA SER A 410 22.35 -10.13 3.74
C SER A 410 22.57 -11.56 3.27
N LEU A 411 23.32 -12.31 4.08
CA LEU A 411 23.53 -13.74 3.94
C LEU A 411 22.20 -14.46 4.22
N VAL A 412 21.28 -14.46 3.25
CA VAL A 412 20.29 -15.55 3.18
C VAL A 412 21.03 -16.72 2.56
N ARG A 413 21.57 -17.59 3.43
CA ARG A 413 22.09 -18.90 3.02
C ARG A 413 20.96 -19.70 2.36
N GLY A 414 20.98 -19.72 1.04
CA GLY A 414 20.62 -20.84 0.17
C GLY A 414 19.32 -21.58 0.48
N VAL A 415 18.20 -21.05 -0.01
CA VAL A 415 17.21 -21.92 -0.66
C VAL A 415 17.55 -21.88 -2.14
N SER A 416 18.51 -22.70 -2.56
CA SER A 416 18.63 -23.03 -3.99
C SER A 416 17.29 -23.65 -4.35
N LEU A 417 16.55 -23.04 -5.28
CA LEU A 417 15.45 -23.75 -5.90
C LEU A 417 16.06 -24.98 -6.56
N ASP A 418 15.83 -26.14 -5.95
CA ASP A 418 15.97 -27.39 -6.68
C ASP A 418 14.82 -27.42 -7.70
N THR A 419 14.96 -26.66 -8.81
CA THR A 419 14.31 -26.95 -10.10
C THR A 419 14.80 -28.29 -10.66
N ARG A 420 15.38 -29.17 -9.83
CA ARG A 420 15.76 -30.56 -10.04
C ARG A 420 14.55 -31.47 -10.26
N SER A 421 13.53 -31.01 -10.99
CA SER A 421 12.76 -31.96 -11.77
C SER A 421 13.64 -32.47 -12.90
N ARG A 422 14.48 -33.43 -12.53
CA ARG A 422 15.18 -34.32 -13.44
C ARG A 422 14.12 -35.28 -13.97
N THR A 423 13.38 -34.86 -14.98
CA THR A 423 12.56 -35.78 -15.75
C THR A 423 13.48 -36.78 -16.46
N LEU A 424 13.08 -38.04 -16.46
CA LEU A 424 13.78 -39.07 -17.22
C LEU A 424 13.64 -38.71 -18.69
N ASP A 425 14.75 -38.32 -19.31
CA ASP A 425 14.81 -38.03 -20.72
C ASP A 425 15.16 -39.33 -21.44
N ARG A 426 14.22 -39.86 -22.23
CA ARG A 426 14.46 -41.06 -23.04
C ARG A 426 15.49 -40.81 -24.16
N GLY A 427 15.80 -39.56 -24.47
CA GLY A 427 16.81 -39.16 -25.46
C GLY A 427 18.25 -39.19 -24.93
N VAL A 428 18.46 -39.03 -23.62
CA VAL A 428 19.77 -39.18 -22.98
C VAL A 428 19.82 -40.57 -22.36
N ARG A 429 20.79 -41.42 -22.71
CA ARG A 429 20.90 -42.76 -22.13
C ARG A 429 22.14 -42.85 -21.24
N LEU A 430 21.93 -43.15 -19.96
CA LEU A 430 23.01 -43.53 -19.05
C LEU A 430 23.37 -44.99 -19.36
N ARG A 431 24.49 -45.13 -20.03
CA ARG A 431 25.09 -46.41 -20.43
C ARG A 431 25.88 -47.03 -19.29
N ARG A 432 26.20 -48.32 -19.41
CA ARG A 432 26.99 -49.09 -18.43
C ARG A 432 26.44 -48.97 -17.00
N GLN A 433 25.20 -49.39 -16.79
CA GLN A 433 24.55 -49.48 -15.48
C GLN A 433 24.42 -50.95 -15.05
N HIS A 434 24.44 -51.21 -13.73
CA HIS A 434 24.27 -52.57 -13.19
C HIS A 434 22.85 -53.12 -13.40
N GLU A 435 21.86 -52.24 -13.50
CA GLU A 435 20.45 -52.59 -13.67
C GLU A 435 19.79 -51.51 -14.55
N GLY A 436 18.82 -51.89 -15.40
CA GLY A 436 18.11 -50.95 -16.26
C GLY A 436 17.00 -51.59 -17.10
N GLU A 437 16.20 -50.74 -17.76
CA GLU A 437 15.03 -51.16 -18.55
C GLU A 437 15.40 -51.74 -19.92
N SER A 438 16.59 -51.39 -20.43
CA SER A 438 17.10 -51.90 -21.70
C SER A 438 18.57 -52.29 -21.57
N LEU A 439 19.04 -53.11 -22.52
CA LEU A 439 20.40 -53.61 -22.56
C LEU A 439 21.26 -52.64 -23.37
N ASP A 440 22.39 -52.20 -22.82
CA ASP A 440 23.40 -51.49 -23.61
C ASP A 440 24.13 -52.54 -24.46
N LEU A 441 23.74 -52.65 -25.74
CA LEU A 441 24.28 -53.66 -26.64
C LEU A 441 25.81 -53.58 -26.75
N ASN A 442 26.40 -52.38 -26.70
CA ASN A 442 27.85 -52.24 -26.78
C ASN A 442 28.52 -52.76 -25.50
N ALA A 443 28.01 -52.39 -24.32
CA ALA A 443 28.56 -52.85 -23.05
C ALA A 443 28.37 -54.37 -22.86
N ALA A 444 27.23 -54.92 -23.31
CA ALA A 444 26.96 -56.35 -23.26
C ALA A 444 27.90 -57.14 -24.19
N VAL A 445 28.15 -56.63 -25.41
CA VAL A 445 29.12 -57.22 -26.34
C VAL A 445 30.53 -57.19 -25.75
N GLU A 446 30.97 -56.05 -25.20
CA GLU A 446 32.29 -55.93 -24.55
C GLU A 446 32.44 -56.84 -23.32
N SER A 447 31.40 -56.95 -22.49
CA SER A 447 31.36 -57.84 -21.33
C SER A 447 31.45 -59.31 -21.77
N ARG A 448 30.77 -59.67 -22.86
CA ARG A 448 30.83 -61.02 -23.45
C ARG A 448 32.19 -61.34 -24.07
N ILE A 449 32.82 -60.38 -24.74
CA ILE A 449 34.18 -60.49 -25.26
C ILE A 449 35.17 -60.69 -24.10
N SER A 450 35.06 -59.89 -23.04
CA SER A 450 35.92 -59.98 -21.85
C SER A 450 35.79 -61.34 -21.14
N TRP A 451 34.56 -61.84 -21.02
CA TRP A 451 34.28 -63.16 -20.47
C TRP A 451 34.92 -64.28 -21.28
N HIS A 452 34.83 -64.22 -22.63
CA HIS A 452 35.51 -65.16 -23.51
C HIS A 452 37.04 -65.05 -23.46
N ALA A 453 37.56 -63.84 -23.23
CA ALA A 453 38.99 -63.58 -23.03
C ALA A 453 39.51 -63.96 -21.62
N ARG A 454 38.66 -64.54 -20.74
CA ARG A 454 38.96 -64.86 -19.33
C ARG A 454 39.44 -63.65 -18.50
N ILE A 455 39.04 -62.45 -18.90
CA ILE A 455 39.23 -61.22 -18.13
C ILE A 455 37.93 -60.96 -17.35
N THR A 456 38.03 -60.51 -16.10
CA THR A 456 36.84 -60.20 -15.28
C THR A 456 35.95 -59.19 -16.02
N PRO A 457 34.75 -59.60 -16.45
CA PRO A 457 33.89 -58.73 -17.26
C PRO A 457 33.24 -57.67 -16.40
N ASP A 458 33.06 -56.46 -16.95
CA ASP A 458 32.29 -55.41 -16.30
C ASP A 458 30.81 -55.85 -16.25
N PRO A 459 30.21 -55.98 -15.04
CA PRO A 459 28.82 -56.42 -14.89
C PRO A 459 27.80 -55.33 -15.29
N ARG A 460 28.24 -54.11 -15.60
CA ARG A 460 27.38 -52.98 -15.95
C ARG A 460 26.95 -53.01 -17.42
N ILE A 461 26.00 -53.87 -17.77
CA ILE A 461 25.56 -54.08 -19.16
C ILE A 461 24.20 -53.44 -19.52
N PHE A 462 23.56 -52.78 -18.57
CA PHE A 462 22.25 -52.17 -18.79
C PHE A 462 22.38 -50.69 -19.12
N GLU A 463 21.38 -50.16 -19.80
CA GLU A 463 21.18 -48.72 -19.94
C GLU A 463 19.89 -48.28 -19.26
N ARG A 464 19.92 -47.05 -18.76
CA ARG A 464 18.76 -46.39 -18.18
C ARG A 464 18.53 -45.05 -18.88
N PRO A 465 17.28 -44.59 -19.02
CA PRO A 465 17.02 -43.21 -19.39
C PRO A 465 17.73 -42.30 -18.40
N GLY A 466 18.53 -41.39 -18.95
CA GLY A 466 19.29 -40.40 -18.23
C GLY A 466 18.41 -39.26 -17.76
N LYS A 467 18.93 -38.51 -16.80
CA LYS A 467 18.26 -37.34 -16.26
C LYS A 467 18.82 -36.11 -16.97
N ARG A 468 18.04 -35.51 -17.88
CA ARG A 468 18.39 -34.22 -18.51
C ARG A 468 17.64 -33.11 -17.80
N ARG A 469 18.33 -32.01 -17.47
CA ARG A 469 17.67 -30.76 -17.08
C ARG A 469 17.15 -30.08 -18.34
N ARG A 470 15.86 -29.74 -18.37
CA ARG A 470 15.28 -28.96 -19.48
C ARG A 470 15.42 -27.47 -19.17
N HIS A 471 15.86 -26.69 -20.13
CA HIS A 471 15.92 -25.23 -20.01
C HIS A 471 14.50 -24.66 -20.02
N ALA A 472 14.14 -23.89 -18.98
CA ALA A 472 12.89 -23.16 -18.92
C ALA A 472 13.12 -21.66 -19.21
N SER A 473 12.22 -21.08 -20.00
CA SER A 473 12.04 -19.62 -20.05
C SER A 473 10.85 -19.25 -19.19
N ILE A 474 11.12 -18.48 -18.15
CA ILE A 474 10.15 -18.06 -17.14
C ILE A 474 9.95 -16.56 -17.31
N LEU A 475 8.71 -16.12 -17.49
CA LEU A 475 8.32 -14.72 -17.44
C LEU A 475 7.47 -14.54 -16.19
N LEU A 476 7.95 -13.72 -15.26
CA LEU A 476 7.19 -13.25 -14.12
C LEU A 476 6.53 -11.94 -14.50
N LEU A 477 5.21 -11.97 -14.63
CA LEU A 477 4.37 -10.81 -14.90
C LEU A 477 3.77 -10.34 -13.58
N VAL A 478 4.21 -9.17 -13.13
CA VAL A 478 3.73 -8.52 -11.91
C VAL A 478 2.62 -7.55 -12.29
N ASP A 479 1.48 -7.65 -11.63
CA ASP A 479 0.43 -6.66 -11.74
C ASP A 479 0.88 -5.38 -11.04
N LEU A 480 0.99 -4.28 -11.80
CA LEU A 480 1.34 -2.97 -11.27
C LEU A 480 0.08 -2.10 -11.22
N SER A 481 -1.11 -2.68 -11.05
CA SER A 481 -2.36 -1.93 -10.98
C SER A 481 -2.59 -1.26 -9.62
N GLU A 482 -3.62 -0.42 -9.54
CA GLU A 482 -3.95 0.31 -8.32
C GLU A 482 -4.40 -0.61 -7.17
N SER A 483 -5.05 -1.75 -7.46
CA SER A 483 -5.40 -2.73 -6.42
C SER A 483 -4.15 -3.20 -5.68
N THR A 484 -3.04 -3.37 -6.40
CA THR A 484 -1.77 -3.85 -5.87
C THR A 484 -1.13 -2.87 -4.86
N ASN A 485 -1.59 -1.62 -4.79
CA ASN A 485 -1.19 -0.69 -3.73
C ASN A 485 -1.96 -0.90 -2.41
N ASP A 486 -3.00 -1.74 -2.38
CA ASP A 486 -3.72 -2.07 -1.16
C ASP A 486 -2.76 -2.68 -0.13
N ARG A 487 -2.89 -2.24 1.12
CA ARG A 487 -1.93 -2.57 2.17
C ARG A 487 -2.38 -3.84 2.90
N VAL A 488 -1.59 -4.91 2.83
CA VAL A 488 -1.81 -6.07 3.69
C VAL A 488 -1.49 -5.68 5.13
N LYS A 489 -2.49 -5.78 6.01
CA LYS A 489 -2.41 -5.45 7.44
C LYS A 489 -1.96 -4.01 7.76
N GLY A 490 -1.86 -3.10 6.78
CA GLY A 490 -1.48 -1.70 6.98
C GLY A 490 0.02 -1.35 6.87
N PHE A 491 0.93 -2.33 6.74
CA PHE A 491 2.39 -2.12 6.90
C PHE A 491 3.21 -2.32 5.63
N THR A 492 2.69 -3.07 4.66
CA THR A 492 3.38 -3.34 3.40
C THR A 492 2.34 -3.33 2.30
N SER A 493 2.57 -2.57 1.23
CA SER A 493 1.69 -2.65 0.07
C SER A 493 1.76 -4.07 -0.48
N ILE A 494 0.66 -4.57 -1.04
CA ILE A 494 0.64 -5.84 -1.73
C ILE A 494 1.74 -5.85 -2.80
N LEU A 495 1.94 -4.73 -3.49
CA LEU A 495 2.99 -4.52 -4.48
C LEU A 495 4.39 -4.67 -3.89
N ASP A 496 4.64 -4.15 -2.69
CA ASP A 496 5.94 -4.34 -2.03
C ASP A 496 6.17 -5.81 -1.65
N VAL A 497 5.12 -6.55 -1.30
CA VAL A 497 5.19 -7.99 -1.10
C VAL A 497 5.43 -8.72 -2.43
N GLU A 498 4.78 -8.33 -3.51
CA GLU A 498 4.97 -8.90 -4.85
C GLU A 498 6.39 -8.62 -5.38
N LYS A 499 6.92 -7.41 -5.18
CA LYS A 499 8.31 -7.05 -5.46
C LYS A 499 9.29 -7.86 -4.63
N GLN A 500 9.02 -8.06 -3.33
CA GLN A 500 9.85 -8.91 -2.47
C GLN A 500 9.81 -10.38 -2.94
N ALA A 501 8.65 -10.87 -3.38
CA ALA A 501 8.51 -12.20 -3.95
C ALA A 501 9.27 -12.33 -5.27
N ALA A 502 9.19 -11.34 -6.15
CA ALA A 502 9.94 -11.27 -7.40
C ALA A 502 11.45 -11.20 -7.15
N ASP A 503 11.91 -10.42 -6.16
CA ASP A 503 13.31 -10.33 -5.76
C ASP A 503 13.85 -11.66 -5.22
N LEU A 504 13.09 -12.33 -4.35
CA LEU A 504 13.45 -13.64 -3.81
C LEU A 504 13.43 -14.75 -4.88
N LEU A 505 12.48 -14.72 -5.82
CA LEU A 505 12.49 -15.60 -6.99
C LEU A 505 13.78 -15.41 -7.81
N SER A 506 14.11 -14.15 -8.09
CA SER A 506 15.26 -13.80 -8.93
C SER A 506 16.58 -14.23 -8.32
N GLN A 507 16.68 -14.22 -6.98
CA GLN A 507 17.85 -14.71 -6.25
C GLN A 507 17.90 -16.24 -6.12
N SER A 508 16.77 -16.94 -6.26
CA SER A 508 16.68 -18.38 -6.06
C SER A 508 16.79 -19.20 -7.35
N ILE A 509 16.60 -18.58 -8.51
CA ILE A 509 16.73 -19.23 -9.83
C ILE A 509 18.20 -19.51 -10.17
N ASP A 510 18.45 -20.69 -10.75
CA ASP A 510 19.75 -21.12 -11.28
C ASP A 510 19.99 -20.47 -12.65
N THR A 511 20.70 -19.32 -12.66
CA THR A 511 20.96 -18.51 -13.86
C THR A 511 21.77 -19.23 -14.94
N ASP A 512 22.45 -20.33 -14.59
CA ASP A 512 23.24 -21.12 -15.53
C ASP A 512 22.35 -21.98 -16.44
N TYR A 513 21.09 -22.22 -16.05
CA TYR A 513 20.17 -23.12 -16.76
C TYR A 513 18.82 -22.49 -17.12
N ASP A 514 18.24 -21.66 -16.25
CA ASP A 514 16.91 -21.09 -16.42
C ASP A 514 16.97 -19.60 -16.76
N ARG A 515 16.16 -19.17 -17.72
CA ARG A 515 16.08 -17.76 -18.15
C ARG A 515 14.86 -17.10 -17.53
N LEU A 516 15.08 -16.13 -16.66
CA LEU A 516 14.01 -15.35 -16.03
C LEU A 516 13.89 -13.98 -16.70
N ALA A 517 12.68 -13.57 -17.09
CA ALA A 517 12.33 -12.17 -17.34
C ALA A 517 11.32 -11.69 -16.29
N ILE A 518 11.38 -10.42 -15.93
CA ILE A 518 10.42 -9.77 -15.01
C ILE A 518 9.83 -8.60 -15.75
N ASP A 519 8.52 -8.63 -15.92
CA ASP A 519 7.75 -7.59 -16.57
C ASP A 519 6.61 -7.14 -15.65
N GLY A 520 6.20 -5.89 -15.78
CA GLY A 520 5.05 -5.32 -15.09
C GLY A 520 4.04 -4.76 -16.09
N PHE A 521 2.77 -4.71 -15.72
CA PHE A 521 1.74 -4.11 -16.57
C PHE A 521 0.71 -3.34 -15.75
N HIS A 522 0.10 -2.35 -16.40
CA HIS A 522 -1.10 -1.65 -15.95
C HIS A 522 -1.83 -1.08 -17.17
N SER A 523 -3.10 -0.69 -17.06
CA SER A 523 -3.88 -0.17 -18.19
C SER A 523 -4.66 1.10 -17.86
N ASP A 524 -4.77 1.99 -18.85
CA ASP A 524 -5.71 3.13 -18.90
C ASP A 524 -6.60 2.95 -20.14
N GLY A 525 -7.62 2.10 -20.03
CA GLY A 525 -8.46 1.71 -21.15
C GLY A 525 -7.74 0.89 -22.22
N ARG A 526 -8.46 0.60 -23.31
CA ARG A 526 -7.96 -0.26 -24.39
C ARG A 526 -6.79 0.34 -25.18
N GLU A 527 -6.71 1.67 -25.27
CA GLU A 527 -5.71 2.35 -26.11
C GLU A 527 -4.34 2.50 -25.42
N LYS A 528 -4.29 2.31 -24.10
CA LYS A 528 -3.09 2.57 -23.30
C LYS A 528 -2.88 1.46 -22.27
N VAL A 529 -2.59 0.27 -22.76
CA VAL A 529 -2.05 -0.81 -21.92
C VAL A 529 -0.55 -0.59 -21.80
N HIS A 530 -0.06 -0.20 -20.63
CA HIS A 530 1.35 0.04 -20.36
C HIS A 530 2.04 -1.26 -19.97
N TYR A 531 3.11 -1.61 -20.70
CA TYR A 531 3.91 -2.80 -20.45
C TYR A 531 5.35 -2.40 -20.17
N LEU A 532 5.84 -2.75 -18.99
CA LEU A 532 7.14 -2.33 -18.48
C LEU A 532 8.07 -3.53 -18.31
N ARG A 533 9.20 -3.51 -19.01
CA ARG A 533 10.22 -4.55 -18.90
C ARG A 533 11.23 -4.17 -17.85
N LEU A 534 11.22 -4.91 -16.74
CA LEU A 534 12.06 -4.64 -15.56
C LEU A 534 13.38 -5.43 -15.62
N LYS A 535 13.34 -6.63 -16.20
CA LYS A 535 14.50 -7.51 -16.39
C LYS A 535 14.35 -8.33 -17.66
N GLU A 536 15.35 -8.30 -18.53
CA GLU A 536 15.39 -9.13 -19.75
C GLU A 536 15.83 -10.59 -19.46
N PHE A 537 15.51 -11.51 -20.38
CA PHE A 537 15.80 -12.95 -20.23
C PHE A 537 17.29 -13.27 -20.07
N ASP A 538 18.15 -12.59 -20.83
CA ASP A 538 19.60 -12.80 -20.85
C ASP A 538 20.36 -11.85 -19.91
N GLU A 539 19.64 -11.00 -19.16
CA GLU A 539 20.23 -10.03 -18.24
C GLU A 539 20.48 -10.65 -16.86
N PRO A 540 21.67 -10.50 -16.26
CA PRO A 540 21.91 -10.96 -14.89
C PRO A 540 21.08 -10.12 -13.91
N TYR A 541 20.57 -10.75 -12.86
CA TYR A 541 19.87 -10.03 -11.79
C TYR A 541 20.88 -9.51 -10.76
N GLY A 542 21.11 -8.19 -10.76
CA GLY A 542 21.99 -7.51 -9.80
C GLY A 542 21.30 -6.35 -9.09
N ASP A 543 22.08 -5.56 -8.36
CA ASP A 543 21.58 -4.42 -7.58
C ASP A 543 20.87 -3.37 -8.45
N SER A 544 21.28 -3.22 -9.72
CA SER A 544 20.62 -2.34 -10.69
C SER A 544 19.20 -2.79 -10.99
N GLN A 545 18.97 -4.06 -11.32
CA GLN A 545 17.64 -4.59 -11.65
C GLN A 545 16.76 -4.62 -10.40
N ARG A 546 17.35 -4.94 -9.24
CA ARG A 546 16.69 -4.84 -7.93
C ARG A 546 16.20 -3.42 -7.65
N SER A 547 17.02 -2.40 -7.90
CA SER A 547 16.62 -1.00 -7.70
C SER A 547 15.48 -0.58 -8.63
N VAL A 548 15.51 -1.03 -9.90
CA VAL A 548 14.45 -0.78 -10.88
C VAL A 548 13.14 -1.45 -10.46
N LEU A 549 13.18 -2.70 -9.99
CA LEU A 549 12.01 -3.42 -9.47
C LEU A 549 11.43 -2.74 -8.23
N MET A 550 12.27 -2.34 -7.28
CA MET A 550 11.82 -1.75 -6.01
C MET A 550 11.18 -0.36 -6.19
N ARG A 551 11.60 0.40 -7.22
CA ARG A 551 11.07 1.74 -7.52
C ARG A 551 9.70 1.75 -8.21
N GLN A 552 9.20 0.60 -8.67
CA GLN A 552 7.90 0.54 -9.33
C GLN A 552 6.77 0.95 -8.37
N GLN A 553 5.71 1.56 -8.89
CA GLN A 553 4.53 1.95 -8.10
C GLN A 553 3.29 1.42 -8.81
N GLY A 554 2.28 1.02 -8.05
CA GLY A 554 1.01 0.55 -8.60
C GLY A 554 0.25 1.74 -9.20
N SER A 555 -0.39 1.55 -10.34
CA SER A 555 -1.04 2.60 -11.12
C SER A 555 -2.18 2.02 -11.96
N LEU A 556 -3.31 2.73 -12.04
CA LEU A 556 -4.41 2.49 -13.00
C LEU A 556 -5.07 1.09 -12.90
N SER A 557 -5.58 0.56 -14.01
CA SER A 557 -6.46 -0.62 -14.11
C SER A 557 -5.74 -1.88 -14.63
N THR A 558 -6.49 -2.99 -14.76
CA THR A 558 -5.94 -4.33 -15.01
C THR A 558 -6.54 -4.97 -16.27
N ARG A 559 -6.10 -4.53 -17.46
CA ARG A 559 -6.44 -5.19 -18.74
C ARG A 559 -5.56 -6.41 -19.04
N MET A 560 -5.71 -7.42 -18.19
CA MET A 560 -4.86 -8.62 -18.13
C MET A 560 -4.76 -9.38 -19.46
N GLY A 561 -5.84 -9.52 -20.23
CA GLY A 561 -5.83 -10.30 -21.47
C GLY A 561 -4.87 -9.75 -22.54
N ALA A 562 -4.79 -8.43 -22.71
CA ALA A 562 -3.84 -7.78 -23.61
C ALA A 562 -2.38 -7.99 -23.12
N ALA A 563 -2.14 -7.84 -21.82
CA ALA A 563 -0.83 -8.05 -21.21
C ALA A 563 -0.36 -9.51 -21.35
N LEU A 564 -1.25 -10.49 -21.15
CA LEU A 564 -0.97 -11.92 -21.34
C LEU A 564 -0.59 -12.22 -22.80
N ARG A 565 -1.30 -11.66 -23.77
CA ARG A 565 -0.98 -11.83 -25.20
C ARG A 565 0.41 -11.24 -25.54
N HIS A 566 0.74 -10.08 -24.99
CA HIS A 566 2.06 -9.47 -25.18
C HIS A 566 3.18 -10.29 -24.51
N ALA A 567 2.99 -10.73 -23.26
CA ALA A 567 3.92 -11.62 -22.55
C ALA A 567 4.13 -12.94 -23.32
N GLY A 568 3.05 -13.51 -23.86
CA GLY A 568 3.08 -14.69 -24.71
C GLY A 568 3.86 -14.49 -26.02
N PHE A 569 3.70 -13.32 -26.66
CA PHE A 569 4.50 -12.95 -27.82
C PHE A 569 6.00 -12.92 -27.48
N ARG A 570 6.39 -12.31 -26.35
CA ARG A 570 7.79 -12.29 -25.89
C ARG A 570 8.32 -13.69 -25.59
N LEU A 571 7.56 -14.53 -24.89
CA LEU A 571 7.92 -15.92 -24.61
C LEU A 571 8.03 -16.76 -25.89
N SER A 572 7.23 -16.48 -26.91
CA SER A 572 7.30 -17.19 -28.20
C SER A 572 8.60 -16.97 -28.96
N GLN A 573 9.27 -15.83 -28.72
CA GLN A 573 10.59 -15.53 -29.30
C GLN A 573 11.72 -16.32 -28.62
N GLN A 574 11.48 -16.90 -27.44
CA GLN A 574 12.48 -17.68 -26.71
C GLN A 574 12.57 -19.12 -27.23
N ARG A 575 13.82 -19.60 -27.38
CA ARG A 575 14.16 -20.96 -27.81
C ARG A 575 14.25 -21.94 -26.62
N ALA A 576 13.22 -21.97 -25.77
CA ALA A 576 13.15 -22.89 -24.62
C ALA A 576 12.17 -24.04 -24.84
N GLU A 577 12.50 -25.21 -24.29
CA GLU A 577 11.66 -26.42 -24.34
C GLU A 577 10.41 -26.27 -23.46
N LYS A 578 10.51 -25.52 -22.35
CA LYS A 578 9.40 -25.13 -21.49
C LYS A 578 9.28 -23.61 -21.42
N ARG A 579 8.07 -23.11 -21.64
CA ARG A 579 7.72 -21.68 -21.52
C ARG A 579 6.70 -21.53 -20.42
N ILE A 580 7.04 -20.77 -19.38
CA ILE A 580 6.23 -20.58 -18.18
C ILE A 580 5.95 -19.09 -18.05
N LEU A 581 4.67 -18.75 -17.91
CA LEU A 581 4.19 -17.41 -17.58
C LEU A 581 3.58 -17.47 -16.19
N LEU A 582 4.22 -16.81 -15.22
CA LEU A 582 3.70 -16.64 -13.88
C LEU A 582 3.09 -15.25 -13.78
N LEU A 583 1.80 -15.17 -13.51
CA LEU A 583 1.13 -13.91 -13.20
C LEU A 583 0.97 -13.81 -11.68
N VAL A 584 1.37 -12.68 -11.11
CA VAL A 584 1.07 -12.31 -9.72
C VAL A 584 0.13 -11.11 -9.80
N THR A 585 -1.06 -11.25 -9.24
CA THR A 585 -2.12 -10.24 -9.31
C THR A 585 -2.98 -10.32 -8.07
N ASP A 586 -3.45 -9.19 -7.58
CA ASP A 586 -4.26 -9.11 -6.38
C ASP A 586 -5.73 -8.77 -6.66
N GLY A 587 -6.11 -8.61 -7.94
CA GLY A 587 -7.43 -8.15 -8.34
C GLY A 587 -8.06 -8.92 -9.51
N GLU A 588 -9.38 -8.72 -9.66
CA GLU A 588 -10.15 -9.17 -10.82
C GLU A 588 -9.82 -8.29 -12.05
N PRO A 589 -9.72 -8.84 -13.27
CA PRO A 589 -9.55 -8.05 -14.49
C PRO A 589 -10.64 -6.99 -14.60
N SER A 590 -10.24 -5.73 -14.52
CA SER A 590 -11.14 -4.58 -14.59
C SER A 590 -10.46 -3.43 -15.33
N ASP A 591 -11.23 -2.67 -16.10
CA ASP A 591 -10.74 -1.50 -16.84
C ASP A 591 -11.87 -0.46 -16.93
N ILE A 592 -11.48 0.82 -17.03
CA ILE A 592 -12.38 1.97 -16.91
C ILE A 592 -13.44 2.05 -18.03
N ASP A 593 -13.19 1.43 -19.18
CA ASP A 593 -14.09 1.46 -20.34
C ASP A 593 -15.01 0.22 -20.43
N VAL A 594 -14.94 -0.68 -19.44
CA VAL A 594 -15.74 -1.90 -19.40
C VAL A 594 -16.57 -1.96 -18.12
N VAL A 595 -17.88 -1.75 -18.27
CA VAL A 595 -18.85 -1.80 -17.14
C VAL A 595 -19.16 -3.24 -16.71
N ASP A 596 -19.07 -4.17 -17.66
CA ASP A 596 -19.39 -5.58 -17.46
C ASP A 596 -18.24 -6.33 -16.79
N LYS A 597 -18.48 -6.79 -15.55
CA LYS A 597 -17.49 -7.50 -14.74
C LYS A 597 -17.01 -8.80 -15.39
N ASP A 598 -17.86 -9.52 -16.11
CA ASP A 598 -17.47 -10.81 -16.72
C ASP A 598 -16.71 -10.63 -18.04
N TYR A 599 -16.75 -9.46 -18.68
CA TYR A 599 -16.18 -9.26 -20.02
C TYR A 599 -14.67 -9.45 -20.05
N LEU A 600 -13.93 -8.76 -19.17
CA LEU A 600 -12.46 -8.87 -19.12
C LEU A 600 -11.99 -10.20 -18.51
N VAL A 601 -12.83 -10.83 -17.69
CA VAL A 601 -12.61 -12.19 -17.18
C VAL A 601 -12.67 -13.19 -18.35
N GLU A 602 -13.67 -13.08 -19.23
CA GLU A 602 -13.80 -13.92 -20.42
C GLU A 602 -12.70 -13.64 -21.46
N ASP A 603 -12.28 -12.38 -21.62
CA ASP A 603 -11.13 -12.05 -22.47
C ASP A 603 -9.82 -12.66 -21.93
N ALA A 604 -9.55 -12.53 -20.64
CA ALA A 604 -8.40 -13.14 -20.00
C ALA A 604 -8.43 -14.67 -20.11
N ARG A 605 -9.60 -15.30 -19.94
CA ARG A 605 -9.79 -16.74 -20.16
C ARG A 605 -9.45 -17.15 -21.59
N HIS A 606 -9.92 -16.38 -22.58
CA HIS A 606 -9.60 -16.63 -23.99
C HIS A 606 -8.09 -16.48 -24.25
N ALA A 607 -7.45 -15.46 -23.68
CA ALA A 607 -6.00 -15.25 -23.80
C ALA A 607 -5.20 -16.43 -23.19
N VAL A 608 -5.55 -16.89 -21.98
CA VAL A 608 -4.91 -18.05 -21.34
C VAL A 608 -5.08 -19.32 -22.18
N HIS A 609 -6.29 -19.56 -22.71
CA HIS A 609 -6.55 -20.71 -23.57
C HIS A 609 -5.70 -20.67 -24.84
N TYR A 610 -5.62 -19.51 -25.50
CA TYR A 610 -4.79 -19.29 -26.68
C TYR A 610 -3.31 -19.55 -26.41
N LEU A 611 -2.79 -19.09 -25.27
CA LEU A 611 -1.39 -19.33 -24.87
C LEU A 611 -1.12 -20.81 -24.59
N GLY A 612 -2.07 -21.51 -23.97
CA GLY A 612 -1.99 -22.96 -23.76
C GLY A 612 -1.86 -23.74 -25.08
N MET A 613 -2.63 -23.36 -26.10
CA MET A 613 -2.52 -23.94 -27.45
C MET A 613 -1.14 -23.67 -28.10
N LYS A 614 -0.47 -22.57 -27.75
CA LYS A 614 0.88 -22.20 -28.20
C LYS A 614 2.00 -22.86 -27.36
N GLY A 615 1.64 -23.75 -26.42
CA GLY A 615 2.60 -24.44 -25.57
C GLY A 615 3.19 -23.59 -24.43
N VAL A 616 2.53 -22.49 -24.07
CA VAL A 616 2.91 -21.66 -22.92
C VAL A 616 2.08 -22.07 -21.70
N THR A 617 2.74 -22.44 -20.60
CA THR A 617 2.05 -22.75 -19.34
C THR A 617 1.83 -21.46 -18.57
N VAL A 618 0.58 -21.06 -18.39
CA VAL A 618 0.20 -19.86 -17.63
C VAL A 618 -0.28 -20.26 -16.24
N PHE A 619 0.22 -19.59 -15.20
CA PHE A 619 -0.18 -19.84 -13.82
C PHE A 619 -0.43 -18.51 -13.08
N GLY A 620 -1.57 -18.41 -12.40
CA GLY A 620 -1.93 -17.22 -11.63
C GLY A 620 -1.73 -17.40 -10.13
N LEU A 621 -1.04 -16.46 -9.48
CA LEU A 621 -1.00 -16.33 -8.03
C LEU A 621 -1.81 -15.12 -7.62
N THR A 622 -2.71 -15.31 -6.65
CA THR A 622 -3.55 -14.24 -6.11
C THR A 622 -3.47 -14.13 -4.60
N LEU A 623 -3.55 -12.90 -4.11
CA LEU A 623 -3.57 -12.56 -2.68
C LEU A 623 -4.98 -12.31 -2.15
N ASP A 624 -5.97 -12.20 -3.03
CA ASP A 624 -7.37 -11.99 -2.68
C ASP A 624 -8.04 -13.33 -2.30
N LYS A 625 -8.58 -13.39 -1.09
CA LYS A 625 -9.27 -14.58 -0.55
C LYS A 625 -10.61 -14.84 -1.25
N ALA A 626 -11.23 -13.83 -1.84
CA ALA A 626 -12.47 -13.94 -2.60
C ALA A 626 -12.23 -14.32 -4.07
N ALA A 627 -10.97 -14.35 -4.52
CA ALA A 627 -10.59 -14.51 -5.93
C ALA A 627 -10.87 -15.88 -6.55
N GLY A 628 -11.25 -16.88 -5.74
CA GLY A 628 -11.39 -18.27 -6.19
C GLY A 628 -12.42 -18.48 -7.30
N SER A 629 -13.42 -17.61 -7.43
CA SER A 629 -14.46 -17.71 -8.45
C SER A 629 -13.95 -17.31 -9.85
N TYR A 630 -13.33 -16.13 -10.00
CA TYR A 630 -12.84 -15.65 -11.30
C TYR A 630 -11.49 -16.28 -11.70
N MET A 631 -10.57 -16.51 -10.76
CA MET A 631 -9.28 -17.16 -11.07
C MET A 631 -9.48 -18.57 -11.60
N LYS A 632 -10.47 -19.29 -11.07
CA LYS A 632 -10.87 -20.61 -11.56
C LYS A 632 -11.45 -20.54 -12.97
N LYS A 633 -12.19 -19.47 -13.32
CA LYS A 633 -12.70 -19.24 -14.69
C LYS A 633 -11.54 -18.96 -15.67
N ILE A 634 -10.59 -18.10 -15.29
CA ILE A 634 -9.50 -17.64 -16.18
C ILE A 634 -8.43 -18.72 -16.40
N PHE A 635 -7.85 -19.26 -15.32
CA PHE A 635 -6.68 -20.15 -15.39
C PHE A 635 -7.06 -21.65 -15.36
N GLY A 636 -8.25 -21.96 -14.85
CA GLY A 636 -8.71 -23.34 -14.64
C GLY A 636 -8.24 -23.94 -13.31
N VAL A 637 -8.91 -25.00 -12.86
CA VAL A 637 -8.81 -25.59 -11.50
C VAL A 637 -7.39 -25.96 -11.04
N ARG A 638 -6.44 -26.18 -11.96
CA ARG A 638 -5.08 -26.66 -11.65
C ARG A 638 -3.97 -25.63 -11.83
N ASN A 639 -4.29 -24.41 -12.25
CA ASN A 639 -3.33 -23.40 -12.69
C ASN A 639 -3.45 -22.06 -11.95
N TYR A 640 -4.02 -22.07 -10.73
CA TYR A 640 -3.97 -20.91 -9.84
C TYR A 640 -3.69 -21.32 -8.39
N THR A 641 -3.25 -20.37 -7.58
CA THR A 641 -3.12 -20.54 -6.12
C THR A 641 -3.52 -19.25 -5.42
N ILE A 642 -4.37 -19.39 -4.40
CA ILE A 642 -4.74 -18.30 -3.49
C ILE A 642 -3.78 -18.35 -2.33
N VAL A 643 -3.13 -17.23 -2.07
CA VAL A 643 -2.12 -17.06 -1.03
C VAL A 643 -2.77 -16.38 0.17
N ASP A 644 -3.09 -17.14 1.22
CA ASP A 644 -3.83 -16.64 2.40
C ASP A 644 -3.11 -15.55 3.20
N ASN A 645 -1.78 -15.46 3.04
CA ASN A 645 -0.91 -14.53 3.74
C ASN A 645 0.15 -13.99 2.77
N ALA A 646 0.14 -12.67 2.55
CA ALA A 646 1.08 -11.99 1.65
C ALA A 646 2.55 -12.30 2.01
N LEU A 647 2.89 -12.41 3.30
CA LEU A 647 4.25 -12.77 3.73
C LEU A 647 4.68 -14.18 3.29
N SER A 648 3.74 -15.05 2.92
CA SER A 648 4.03 -16.38 2.37
C SER A 648 4.18 -16.40 0.85
N LEU A 649 3.84 -15.31 0.16
CA LEU A 649 3.89 -15.19 -1.30
C LEU A 649 5.27 -15.56 -1.88
N PRO A 650 6.41 -15.09 -1.34
CA PRO A 650 7.71 -15.48 -1.90
C PRO A 650 7.97 -16.98 -1.84
N VAL A 651 7.58 -17.63 -0.74
CA VAL A 651 7.75 -19.08 -0.53
C VAL A 651 6.79 -19.86 -1.43
N GLN A 652 5.55 -19.40 -1.57
CA GLN A 652 4.56 -20.05 -2.41
C GLN A 652 4.91 -19.92 -3.90
N LEU A 653 5.36 -18.75 -4.35
CA LEU A 653 5.78 -18.52 -5.73
C LEU A 653 6.95 -19.43 -6.11
N THR A 654 7.94 -19.52 -5.23
CA THR A 654 9.09 -20.44 -5.33
C THR A 654 8.62 -21.90 -5.42
N ARG A 655 7.71 -22.33 -4.54
CA ARG A 655 7.15 -23.70 -4.53
C ARG A 655 6.35 -24.01 -5.79
N THR A 656 5.53 -23.08 -6.24
CA THR A 656 4.68 -23.19 -7.42
C THR A 656 5.52 -23.31 -8.68
N LEU A 657 6.57 -22.48 -8.82
CA LEU A 657 7.52 -22.61 -9.92
C LEU A 657 8.18 -24.00 -9.92
N ALA A 658 8.61 -24.51 -8.77
CA ALA A 658 9.18 -25.85 -8.67
C ALA A 658 8.19 -26.95 -9.08
N GLN A 659 6.90 -26.82 -8.72
CA GLN A 659 5.85 -27.76 -9.13
C GLN A 659 5.57 -27.71 -10.63
N ILE A 660 5.52 -26.52 -11.23
CA ILE A 660 5.28 -26.35 -12.67
C ILE A 660 6.48 -26.82 -13.48
N ALA A 661 7.69 -26.48 -13.05
CA ALA A 661 8.92 -27.00 -13.64
C ALA A 661 8.95 -28.55 -13.57
N ALA A 662 8.31 -29.13 -12.55
CA ALA A 662 8.23 -30.57 -12.36
C ALA A 662 7.23 -31.31 -13.25
N ARG A 663 6.11 -30.68 -13.61
CA ARG A 663 5.14 -31.19 -14.59
C ARG A 663 5.73 -31.15 -15.99
#